data_AF-A0A3M0KGB9-F1
#
_entry.id   AF-A0A3M0KGB9-F1
#
_cell.length_a   1.000
_cell.length_b   1.000
_cell.length_c   1.000
_cell.angle_alpha   90.00
_cell.angle_beta   90.00
_cell.angle_gamma   90.00
#
_symmetry.space_group_name_H-M   'P 1'
#
loop_
_entity.id
_entity.type
_entity.pdbx_description
1 polymer ?
#
loop_
_entity_poly.entity_id
_entity_poly.type
_entity_poly.pdbx_seq_one_letter_code
_entity_poly.pdbx_strand_id
1 'polypeptide(L)'
;MAAPAYPCWVTRWVSGQWRNKKRPPALRPPRTLALADKVASRREQPTEATCITEMSVMMACWKQNDFNDTPCAEEIRMFYDCVAKAEAFLGSKPNQNHLQSAAASVCAVGPLGYYNGSLAVTEAGAECLSWAEFPDYVQQYPDRGLGNHNYCRNPDGGTTPWCFYRLVSGAIGWANCDCNQGAVRLAEDSSVELYFSGLWGTICADHWTDWDASVVCRQLGLSEIGTAGKKSHPGPRPVPLHLQSANCHGDEEALLQCGYQEATSGACNQGSAVVTCVPPEGVGAPLRIVGGKESFEGRVEVYHDGKWGTICDDQWDDRDAEVVCRQLGLSGTPKALSWAHYGQGSGPILLDEVQCSGNELSLDQCKKSDWGQQNCDHIEDAGVSCDPFTEGTVRLAGGRSASEGRVEVYYNGDWGTVCDDGWTDLGAQVVCRQLGFSGPAALASEGDYGAGQGFILLDDVACVGTELSLLDCPHSNWGQHDCSHAEDLGVRCSPESNTVVDGSLGPPVRLVDGESTKEGRVEVLLHGQWGSVCDDDWTDRDAAVVCRQLGFSGTAKARAMAYFGEGHGPIHLDNVECSGMEHTLGQCATPDTRIHSCWHTEDAGVICDYVEEKVQDIRRTGPESGLCGMRLLPRRKKRIIGGNKSLRGSWPWQASLRLKGFRRDTRLLCGATLISSCWVVTAAHCFKRFGVDVRRYLLRVGDYHTGVKDEFERELPVERIVLHRNYWAGSNDNDIALVRMRGREGHCLSFNHHVLPICLPDRRERSDINRQACIISGWGDTGKSYSRTLLQGVVPLLPREDCEARYGRKFTTRMICAGNLSEDKRVDSCQGDSGGPLMCQRSNGRWIILGITSWGYGCGRKDSPGVYTKVSKFIPWIKKVTKLK
;
A
#
# COMPACT_ATOMS: atom_id res chain seq x y z
N MET A 1 -32.91 35.70 -0.33
CA MET A 1 -31.68 34.88 -0.36
C MET A 1 -32.14 33.44 -0.60
N ALA A 2 -32.65 33.05 -1.77
CA ALA A 2 -32.15 33.26 -3.15
C ALA A 2 -30.90 32.41 -3.44
N ALA A 3 -31.13 31.13 -3.76
CA ALA A 3 -30.20 30.27 -4.48
C ALA A 3 -30.17 30.65 -5.98
N PRO A 4 -29.10 30.32 -6.73
CA PRO A 4 -28.93 30.79 -8.11
C PRO A 4 -29.77 30.00 -9.11
N ALA A 5 -30.22 30.69 -10.16
CA ALA A 5 -30.92 30.09 -11.29
C ALA A 5 -29.92 29.74 -12.41
N TYR A 6 -30.07 28.55 -13.02
CA TYR A 6 -29.44 28.22 -14.30
C TYR A 6 -30.35 28.69 -15.46
N PRO A 7 -29.79 29.30 -16.53
CA PRO A 7 -30.59 29.90 -17.59
C PRO A 7 -30.89 28.93 -18.74
N CYS A 8 -32.15 28.50 -18.88
CA CYS A 8 -32.64 27.91 -20.13
C CYS A 8 -32.85 29.00 -21.19
N TRP A 9 -32.01 29.00 -22.23
CA TRP A 9 -32.20 29.83 -23.41
C TRP A 9 -33.29 29.25 -24.31
N VAL A 10 -34.44 29.93 -24.39
CA VAL A 10 -35.35 29.78 -25.54
C VAL A 10 -35.06 30.92 -26.51
N THR A 11 -34.63 30.58 -27.72
CA THR A 11 -34.15 31.55 -28.70
C THR A 11 -35.27 32.39 -29.31
N ARG A 12 -35.01 33.69 -29.26
CA ARG A 12 -35.71 34.81 -29.89
C ARG A 12 -35.90 34.57 -31.41
N TRP A 13 -37.14 34.56 -31.91
CA TRP A 13 -37.42 34.81 -33.34
C TRP A 13 -38.41 35.97 -33.51
N VAL A 14 -37.82 37.13 -33.84
CA VAL A 14 -38.30 38.29 -34.64
C VAL A 14 -39.73 38.82 -34.44
N SER A 15 -39.80 40.10 -34.05
CA SER A 15 -40.97 40.97 -34.19
C SER A 15 -41.02 41.65 -35.58
N GLY A 16 -42.18 41.64 -36.25
CA GLY A 16 -42.39 42.40 -37.49
C GLY A 16 -43.79 42.20 -38.09
N GLN A 17 -44.51 43.30 -38.37
CA GLN A 17 -45.89 43.27 -38.89
C GLN A 17 -45.96 42.87 -40.38
N TRP A 18 -47.00 42.13 -40.82
CA TRP A 18 -48.11 42.63 -41.67
C TRP A 18 -49.11 41.50 -42.09
N ARG A 19 -50.25 41.93 -42.64
CA ARG A 19 -51.56 41.25 -42.77
C ARG A 19 -51.67 39.95 -43.62
N ASN A 20 -52.78 39.23 -43.35
CA ASN A 20 -53.66 38.43 -44.25
C ASN A 20 -53.60 36.88 -44.30
N LYS A 21 -54.66 36.27 -43.71
CA LYS A 21 -55.49 35.13 -44.20
C LYS A 21 -54.81 33.80 -44.65
N LYS A 22 -54.90 32.75 -43.81
CA LYS A 22 -55.79 31.54 -43.94
C LYS A 22 -55.45 30.44 -42.89
N ARG A 23 -56.48 29.68 -42.44
CA ARG A 23 -56.39 28.36 -41.73
C ARG A 23 -56.45 27.21 -42.79
N PRO A 24 -56.44 25.88 -42.46
CA PRO A 24 -56.18 25.10 -41.22
C PRO A 24 -54.97 24.12 -41.47
N PRO A 25 -54.77 22.88 -40.91
CA PRO A 25 -55.47 22.12 -39.85
C PRO A 25 -54.59 21.33 -38.81
N ALA A 26 -55.27 20.79 -37.80
CA ALA A 26 -55.04 19.55 -37.03
C ALA A 26 -53.63 19.09 -36.53
N LEU A 27 -53.41 19.22 -35.21
CA LEU A 27 -52.39 18.50 -34.44
C LEU A 27 -52.93 17.18 -33.85
N ARG A 28 -52.08 16.15 -33.73
CA ARG A 28 -52.32 14.91 -32.94
C ARG A 28 -51.67 15.02 -31.55
N PRO A 29 -52.18 14.33 -30.52
CA PRO A 29 -51.68 14.46 -29.14
C PRO A 29 -50.37 13.68 -28.86
N PRO A 30 -49.60 14.05 -27.82
CA PRO A 30 -48.38 13.35 -27.40
C PRO A 30 -48.62 11.96 -26.76
N ARG A 31 -47.54 11.19 -26.61
CA ARG A 31 -47.51 9.77 -26.17
C ARG A 31 -48.06 9.47 -24.76
N THR A 32 -48.39 10.46 -23.93
CA THR A 32 -48.81 10.26 -22.54
C THR A 32 -50.20 9.62 -22.35
N LEU A 33 -51.05 9.60 -23.40
CA LEU A 33 -52.39 8.99 -23.35
C LEU A 33 -52.41 7.45 -23.39
N ALA A 34 -51.32 6.79 -23.80
CA ALA A 34 -51.29 5.33 -23.95
C ALA A 34 -51.04 4.53 -22.65
N LEU A 35 -50.64 5.20 -21.55
CA LEU A 35 -50.47 4.57 -20.23
C LEU A 35 -51.78 4.53 -19.43
N ALA A 36 -52.62 5.56 -19.56
CA ALA A 36 -53.85 5.71 -18.78
C ALA A 36 -54.85 4.55 -18.99
N ASP A 37 -55.02 4.10 -20.24
CA ASP A 37 -55.92 2.98 -20.58
C ASP A 37 -55.44 1.62 -20.04
N LYS A 38 -54.15 1.46 -19.71
CA LYS A 38 -53.62 0.21 -19.12
C LYS A 38 -53.83 0.13 -17.61
N VAL A 39 -53.75 1.25 -16.88
CA VAL A 39 -53.95 1.28 -15.42
C VAL A 39 -55.41 0.99 -15.04
N ALA A 40 -56.38 1.42 -15.86
CA ALA A 40 -57.81 1.19 -15.63
C ALA A 40 -58.26 -0.30 -15.62
N SER A 41 -57.36 -1.25 -15.91
CA SER A 41 -57.65 -2.68 -16.06
C SER A 41 -57.23 -3.58 -14.88
N ARG A 42 -56.61 -3.03 -13.82
CA ARG A 42 -56.25 -3.78 -12.61
C ARG A 42 -57.05 -3.26 -11.42
N ARG A 43 -58.02 -4.06 -10.97
CA ARG A 43 -58.66 -3.87 -9.66
C ARG A 43 -57.95 -4.79 -8.66
N GLU A 44 -57.28 -4.23 -7.66
CA GLU A 44 -57.28 -4.74 -6.28
C GLU A 44 -56.46 -3.84 -5.33
N GLN A 45 -57.06 -3.55 -4.16
CA GLN A 45 -56.51 -2.87 -2.97
C GLN A 45 -56.61 -1.32 -2.85
N PRO A 46 -56.75 -0.77 -1.62
CA PRO A 46 -57.56 0.44 -1.39
C PRO A 46 -56.84 1.80 -1.41
N THR A 47 -55.51 1.84 -1.59
CA THR A 47 -54.72 3.09 -1.50
C THR A 47 -54.77 3.95 -2.77
N GLU A 48 -55.21 3.41 -3.90
CA GLU A 48 -55.31 4.14 -5.18
C GLU A 48 -56.52 5.10 -5.28
N ALA A 49 -57.50 4.99 -4.37
CA ALA A 49 -58.76 5.72 -4.46
C ALA A 49 -58.60 7.25 -4.32
N THR A 50 -57.56 7.72 -3.63
CA THR A 50 -57.33 9.16 -3.37
C THR A 50 -56.74 9.92 -4.56
N CYS A 51 -55.99 9.27 -5.46
CA CYS A 51 -55.38 9.95 -6.62
C CYS A 51 -56.35 10.14 -7.80
N ILE A 52 -57.40 9.30 -7.88
CA ILE A 52 -58.36 9.33 -9.00
C ILE A 52 -59.34 10.51 -8.90
N THR A 53 -59.64 10.97 -7.68
CA THR A 53 -60.47 12.17 -7.43
C THR A 53 -59.79 13.47 -7.89
N GLU A 54 -58.49 13.62 -7.64
CA GLU A 54 -57.70 14.81 -7.99
C GLU A 54 -57.56 15.00 -9.52
N MET A 55 -57.32 13.92 -10.27
CA MET A 55 -57.19 13.98 -11.73
C MET A 55 -58.43 14.53 -12.45
N SER A 56 -59.62 14.40 -11.84
CA SER A 56 -60.88 14.91 -12.39
C SER A 56 -60.95 16.44 -12.36
N VAL A 57 -60.31 17.07 -11.36
CA VAL A 57 -60.25 18.52 -11.19
C VAL A 57 -59.22 19.13 -12.15
N MET A 58 -58.08 18.44 -12.37
CA MET A 58 -57.03 18.93 -13.28
C MET A 58 -57.51 19.03 -14.75
N MET A 59 -58.39 18.12 -15.19
CA MET A 59 -59.06 18.23 -16.50
C MET A 59 -60.03 19.42 -16.60
N ALA A 60 -60.49 19.98 -15.47
CA ALA A 60 -61.33 21.17 -15.43
C ALA A 60 -60.51 22.47 -15.57
N CYS A 61 -59.40 22.66 -14.80
CA CYS A 61 -58.50 23.82 -15.00
C CYS A 61 -58.00 23.84 -16.47
N TRP A 62 -57.58 22.69 -17.04
CA TRP A 62 -57.02 22.64 -18.40
C TRP A 62 -58.02 22.95 -19.53
N LYS A 63 -59.32 22.71 -19.34
CA LYS A 63 -60.36 23.01 -20.35
C LYS A 63 -60.82 24.47 -20.38
N GLN A 64 -60.57 25.24 -19.32
CA GLN A 64 -60.98 26.65 -19.24
C GLN A 64 -59.87 27.63 -19.62
N ASN A 65 -58.62 27.17 -19.62
CA ASN A 65 -57.46 27.90 -20.19
C ASN A 65 -57.16 29.25 -19.52
N ASP A 66 -57.49 29.36 -18.22
CA ASP A 66 -57.15 30.47 -17.33
C ASP A 66 -56.06 30.01 -16.35
N PHE A 67 -54.83 30.50 -16.53
CA PHE A 67 -53.63 30.10 -15.76
C PHE A 67 -53.14 31.18 -14.78
N ASN A 68 -54.00 32.15 -14.44
CA ASN A 68 -53.63 33.34 -13.67
C ASN A 68 -54.34 33.50 -12.31
N ASP A 69 -55.14 32.51 -11.88
CA ASP A 69 -55.75 32.52 -10.54
C ASP A 69 -55.04 31.53 -9.61
N THR A 70 -54.78 31.98 -8.38
CA THR A 70 -53.85 31.35 -7.43
C THR A 70 -54.17 29.93 -6.92
N PRO A 71 -55.40 29.37 -7.00
CA PRO A 71 -55.68 28.02 -6.48
C PRO A 71 -55.06 26.85 -7.27
N CYS A 72 -55.10 26.84 -8.62
CA CYS A 72 -54.60 25.67 -9.39
C CYS A 72 -53.05 25.50 -9.27
N ALA A 73 -52.31 26.40 -8.60
CA ALA A 73 -50.85 26.34 -8.47
C ALA A 73 -50.35 25.54 -7.25
N GLU A 74 -51.07 25.54 -6.13
CA GLU A 74 -50.67 24.74 -4.95
C GLU A 74 -51.05 23.27 -5.10
N GLU A 75 -52.17 22.95 -5.75
CA GLU A 75 -52.63 21.57 -5.99
C GLU A 75 -51.68 20.80 -6.94
N ILE A 76 -51.13 21.45 -7.98
CA ILE A 76 -50.12 20.83 -8.86
C ILE A 76 -48.86 20.43 -8.07
N ARG A 77 -48.47 21.20 -7.05
CA ARG A 77 -47.30 20.88 -6.22
C ARG A 77 -47.55 19.65 -5.34
N MET A 78 -48.77 19.49 -4.81
CA MET A 78 -49.16 18.28 -4.07
C MET A 78 -49.19 17.02 -4.94
N PHE A 79 -49.54 17.15 -6.24
CA PHE A 79 -49.49 16.03 -7.19
C PHE A 79 -48.05 15.52 -7.39
N TYR A 80 -47.07 16.41 -7.58
CA TYR A 80 -45.65 16.01 -7.70
C TYR A 80 -45.09 15.41 -6.40
N ASP A 81 -45.43 15.94 -5.23
CA ASP A 81 -45.06 15.34 -3.93
C ASP A 81 -45.70 13.95 -3.72
N CYS A 82 -46.88 13.69 -4.31
CA CYS A 82 -47.55 12.40 -4.26
C CYS A 82 -46.87 11.38 -5.19
N VAL A 83 -46.51 11.78 -6.41
CA VAL A 83 -45.74 10.96 -7.36
C VAL A 83 -44.36 10.60 -6.79
N ALA A 84 -43.63 11.57 -6.25
CA ALA A 84 -42.32 11.32 -5.63
C ALA A 84 -42.40 10.35 -4.42
N LYS A 85 -43.49 10.40 -3.64
CA LYS A 85 -43.74 9.43 -2.56
C LYS A 85 -44.16 8.05 -3.06
N ALA A 86 -44.83 7.95 -4.20
CA ALA A 86 -45.14 6.67 -4.83
C ALA A 86 -43.88 6.00 -5.41
N GLU A 87 -42.99 6.78 -6.04
CA GLU A 87 -41.69 6.33 -6.54
C GLU A 87 -40.77 5.86 -5.39
N ALA A 88 -40.78 6.54 -4.25
CA ALA A 88 -40.02 6.13 -3.06
C ALA A 88 -40.58 4.87 -2.34
N PHE A 89 -41.87 4.54 -2.52
CA PHE A 89 -42.50 3.38 -1.85
C PHE A 89 -42.54 2.13 -2.74
N LEU A 90 -42.56 2.31 -4.06
CA LEU A 90 -42.44 1.23 -5.05
C LEU A 90 -40.98 1.00 -5.43
N GLY A 91 -40.19 0.48 -4.48
CA GLY A 91 -38.82 0.04 -4.71
C GLY A 91 -38.75 -1.06 -5.78
N SER A 92 -38.61 -0.66 -7.04
CA SER A 92 -38.57 -1.59 -8.17
C SER A 92 -37.18 -2.15 -8.37
N LYS A 93 -36.99 -3.44 -8.08
CA LYS A 93 -35.90 -4.21 -8.68
C LYS A 93 -35.97 -4.04 -10.21
N PRO A 94 -34.87 -3.66 -10.89
CA PRO A 94 -34.88 -3.61 -12.35
C PRO A 94 -35.10 -5.02 -12.91
N ASN A 95 -36.15 -5.18 -13.70
CA ASN A 95 -36.24 -6.33 -14.58
C ASN A 95 -35.19 -6.14 -15.67
N GLN A 96 -34.21 -7.05 -15.74
CA GLN A 96 -33.38 -7.20 -16.93
C GLN A 96 -34.30 -7.41 -18.16
N ASN A 97 -33.82 -6.99 -19.35
CA ASN A 97 -34.46 -7.09 -20.68
C ASN A 97 -35.20 -5.85 -21.21
N HIS A 98 -34.48 -4.72 -21.27
CA HIS A 98 -34.53 -3.88 -22.47
C HIS A 98 -33.13 -3.33 -22.76
N LEU A 99 -32.57 -3.67 -23.93
CA LEU A 99 -31.23 -3.25 -24.37
C LEU A 99 -31.11 -1.71 -24.40
N GLN A 100 -30.40 -1.14 -23.43
CA GLN A 100 -29.81 0.19 -23.55
C GLN A 100 -28.45 0.05 -24.23
N SER A 101 -28.40 0.29 -25.54
CA SER A 101 -27.15 0.70 -26.17
C SER A 101 -26.93 2.17 -25.79
N ALA A 102 -26.16 2.42 -24.73
CA ALA A 102 -25.75 3.78 -24.47
C ALA A 102 -24.62 4.12 -25.44
N ALA A 103 -24.97 4.89 -26.46
CA ALA A 103 -24.00 5.48 -27.34
C ALA A 103 -23.33 6.65 -26.60
N ALA A 104 -22.29 6.35 -25.82
CA ALA A 104 -21.21 7.30 -25.61
C ALA A 104 -20.57 7.56 -26.99
N SER A 105 -21.15 8.50 -27.73
CA SER A 105 -20.88 8.65 -29.15
C SER A 105 -19.43 9.07 -29.38
N VAL A 106 -18.67 8.32 -30.17
CA VAL A 106 -17.34 8.72 -30.67
C VAL A 106 -17.39 10.06 -31.44
N CYS A 107 -18.59 10.49 -31.80
CA CYS A 107 -18.94 11.76 -32.43
C CYS A 107 -19.29 12.91 -31.47
N ALA A 108 -19.03 12.78 -30.16
CA ALA A 108 -19.40 13.81 -29.17
C ALA A 108 -18.88 15.20 -29.57
N VAL A 109 -19.79 16.17 -29.68
CA VAL A 109 -19.46 17.55 -30.05
C VAL A 109 -18.95 18.28 -28.80
N GLY A 110 -17.66 18.61 -28.79
CA GLY A 110 -17.03 19.29 -27.66
C GLY A 110 -17.56 20.72 -27.42
N PRO A 111 -17.16 21.39 -26.32
CA PRO A 111 -17.69 22.69 -25.90
C PRO A 111 -17.49 23.83 -26.91
N LEU A 112 -16.67 23.63 -27.94
CA LEU A 112 -16.48 24.56 -29.06
C LEU A 112 -17.60 24.49 -30.13
N GLY A 113 -18.53 23.52 -30.03
CA GLY A 113 -19.66 23.40 -30.96
C GLY A 113 -19.31 22.81 -32.33
N TYR A 114 -18.18 22.12 -32.45
CA TYR A 114 -17.82 21.30 -33.62
C TYR A 114 -17.02 20.06 -33.22
N TYR A 115 -17.14 19.01 -34.04
CA TYR A 115 -16.46 17.73 -33.93
C TYR A 115 -15.08 17.79 -34.61
N ASN A 116 -14.05 17.29 -33.94
CA ASN A 116 -12.67 17.32 -34.41
C ASN A 116 -11.93 15.97 -34.24
N GLY A 117 -12.69 14.86 -34.20
CA GLY A 117 -12.10 13.52 -34.07
C GLY A 117 -11.52 12.96 -35.37
N SER A 118 -11.05 11.71 -35.33
CA SER A 118 -10.35 11.02 -36.42
C SER A 118 -11.20 10.02 -37.21
N LEU A 119 -12.52 9.96 -36.97
CA LEU A 119 -13.44 9.11 -37.72
C LEU A 119 -13.44 9.50 -39.22
N ALA A 120 -13.36 8.53 -40.13
CA ALA A 120 -13.27 8.75 -41.58
C ALA A 120 -14.13 7.77 -42.42
N VAL A 121 -15.20 7.23 -41.83
CA VAL A 121 -16.07 6.23 -42.47
C VAL A 121 -17.55 6.58 -42.20
N THR A 122 -18.38 6.41 -43.24
CA THR A 122 -19.83 6.61 -43.21
C THR A 122 -20.59 5.49 -42.49
N GLU A 123 -21.82 5.73 -42.04
CA GLU A 123 -22.73 4.70 -41.47
C GLU A 123 -22.93 3.46 -42.39
N ALA A 124 -22.65 3.60 -43.70
CA ALA A 124 -22.73 2.52 -44.68
C ALA A 124 -21.37 1.84 -44.98
N GLY A 125 -20.31 2.14 -44.22
CA GLY A 125 -18.97 1.57 -44.39
C GLY A 125 -18.13 2.17 -45.52
N ALA A 126 -18.60 3.23 -46.21
CA ALA A 126 -17.84 3.90 -47.26
C ALA A 126 -16.84 4.91 -46.68
N GLU A 127 -15.62 4.93 -47.24
CA GLU A 127 -14.52 5.84 -46.86
C GLU A 127 -14.80 7.30 -47.26
N CYS A 128 -14.43 8.23 -46.39
CA CYS A 128 -14.54 9.67 -46.62
C CYS A 128 -13.47 10.22 -47.57
N LEU A 129 -13.83 11.28 -48.31
CA LEU A 129 -12.95 12.07 -49.18
C LEU A 129 -12.30 13.24 -48.43
N SER A 130 -11.21 13.80 -48.97
CA SER A 130 -10.48 14.89 -48.30
C SER A 130 -11.21 16.22 -48.41
N TRP A 131 -11.31 17.00 -47.32
CA TRP A 131 -11.94 18.33 -47.37
C TRP A 131 -11.19 19.33 -48.27
N ALA A 132 -9.90 19.09 -48.51
CA ALA A 132 -9.11 19.88 -49.47
C ALA A 132 -9.59 19.72 -50.93
N GLU A 133 -10.37 18.68 -51.26
CA GLU A 133 -11.04 18.54 -52.56
C GLU A 133 -12.23 19.51 -52.73
N PHE A 134 -12.69 20.14 -51.63
CA PHE A 134 -13.87 21.02 -51.57
C PHE A 134 -13.49 22.43 -51.03
N PRO A 135 -12.60 23.18 -51.70
CA PRO A 135 -12.03 24.42 -51.16
C PRO A 135 -13.06 25.51 -50.84
N ASP A 136 -14.18 25.55 -51.56
CA ASP A 136 -15.28 26.50 -51.30
C ASP A 136 -15.93 26.25 -49.92
N TYR A 137 -16.06 24.97 -49.52
CA TYR A 137 -16.55 24.58 -48.18
C TYR A 137 -15.55 24.95 -47.08
N VAL A 138 -14.26 24.75 -47.33
CA VAL A 138 -13.18 25.15 -46.39
C VAL A 138 -13.19 26.66 -46.15
N GLN A 139 -13.43 27.46 -47.20
CA GLN A 139 -13.54 28.93 -47.09
C GLN A 139 -14.86 29.39 -46.44
N GLN A 140 -15.97 28.67 -46.67
CA GLN A 140 -17.26 29.01 -46.09
C GLN A 140 -17.33 28.78 -44.57
N TYR A 141 -16.58 27.79 -44.06
CA TYR A 141 -16.57 27.39 -42.66
C TYR A 141 -15.14 27.42 -42.07
N PRO A 142 -14.51 28.63 -41.97
CA PRO A 142 -13.17 28.76 -41.42
C PRO A 142 -13.14 28.31 -39.95
N ASP A 143 -11.99 27.82 -39.52
CA ASP A 143 -11.69 27.36 -38.16
C ASP A 143 -12.57 26.20 -37.63
N ARG A 144 -13.42 25.58 -38.48
CA ARG A 144 -14.23 24.39 -38.17
C ARG A 144 -13.51 23.05 -38.34
N GLY A 145 -12.17 23.06 -38.31
CA GLY A 145 -11.35 21.87 -38.48
C GLY A 145 -11.42 21.23 -39.88
N LEU A 146 -11.76 22.00 -40.92
CA LEU A 146 -11.69 21.57 -42.32
C LEU A 146 -10.26 21.76 -42.85
N GLY A 147 -9.70 20.78 -43.56
CA GLY A 147 -8.32 20.84 -44.03
C GLY A 147 -7.89 19.68 -44.93
N ASN A 148 -6.59 19.44 -45.05
CA ASN A 148 -6.05 18.35 -45.87
C ASN A 148 -6.09 17.00 -45.13
N HIS A 149 -7.31 16.51 -44.90
CA HIS A 149 -7.61 15.19 -44.32
C HIS A 149 -9.04 14.76 -44.70
N ASN A 150 -9.34 13.47 -44.57
CA ASN A 150 -10.66 12.89 -44.82
C ASN A 150 -11.54 12.70 -43.57
N TYR A 151 -11.08 13.10 -42.38
CA TYR A 151 -11.85 12.96 -41.14
C TYR A 151 -13.19 13.72 -41.18
N CYS A 152 -14.25 13.08 -40.67
CA CYS A 152 -15.61 13.60 -40.57
C CYS A 152 -15.70 14.90 -39.75
N ARG A 153 -16.62 15.79 -40.12
CA ARG A 153 -16.82 17.11 -39.48
C ARG A 153 -18.30 17.48 -39.47
N ASN A 154 -18.68 18.47 -38.67
CA ASN A 154 -20.01 19.08 -38.62
C ASN A 154 -19.91 20.61 -38.80
N PRO A 155 -19.36 21.11 -39.92
CA PRO A 155 -19.12 22.55 -40.13
C PRO A 155 -20.41 23.39 -40.06
N ASP A 156 -21.55 22.77 -40.34
CA ASP A 156 -22.92 23.28 -40.23
C ASP A 156 -23.43 23.43 -38.78
N GLY A 157 -22.74 22.87 -37.79
CA GLY A 157 -23.14 22.89 -36.38
C GLY A 157 -24.17 21.82 -35.98
N GLY A 158 -24.44 20.84 -36.86
CA GLY A 158 -25.25 19.67 -36.53
C GLY A 158 -24.63 18.77 -35.45
N THR A 159 -25.43 17.95 -34.78
CA THR A 159 -24.96 17.05 -33.70
C THR A 159 -24.21 15.82 -34.20
N THR A 160 -24.34 15.47 -35.48
CA THR A 160 -23.75 14.28 -36.09
C THR A 160 -22.74 14.72 -37.15
N PRO A 161 -21.46 14.34 -37.06
CA PRO A 161 -20.47 14.62 -38.08
C PRO A 161 -20.73 13.75 -39.33
N TRP A 162 -20.39 14.32 -40.47
CA TRP A 162 -20.62 13.75 -41.78
C TRP A 162 -19.39 13.97 -42.66
N CYS A 163 -19.39 13.36 -43.84
CA CYS A 163 -18.35 13.56 -44.84
C CYS A 163 -18.90 13.38 -46.26
N PHE A 164 -18.11 13.81 -47.25
CA PHE A 164 -18.31 13.41 -48.63
C PHE A 164 -17.69 12.03 -48.89
N TYR A 165 -18.34 11.20 -49.69
CA TYR A 165 -17.84 9.89 -50.11
C TYR A 165 -18.13 9.64 -51.59
N ARG A 166 -17.45 8.67 -52.19
CA ARG A 166 -17.66 8.29 -53.59
C ARG A 166 -18.67 7.14 -53.68
N LEU A 167 -19.78 7.37 -54.35
CA LEU A 167 -20.76 6.34 -54.70
C LEU A 167 -20.17 5.35 -55.71
N VAL A 168 -20.72 4.14 -55.77
CA VAL A 168 -20.34 3.11 -56.77
C VAL A 168 -20.52 3.60 -58.21
N SER A 169 -21.41 4.57 -58.44
CA SER A 169 -21.61 5.26 -59.72
C SER A 169 -20.51 6.29 -60.07
N GLY A 170 -19.51 6.49 -59.21
CA GLY A 170 -18.45 7.49 -59.34
C GLY A 170 -18.84 8.91 -58.89
N ALA A 171 -20.14 9.17 -58.70
CA ALA A 171 -20.66 10.44 -58.19
C ALA A 171 -20.25 10.68 -56.73
N ILE A 172 -20.12 11.95 -56.35
CA ILE A 172 -19.86 12.35 -54.96
C ILE A 172 -21.20 12.46 -54.23
N GLY A 173 -21.34 11.72 -53.14
CA GLY A 173 -22.45 11.83 -52.19
C GLY A 173 -21.96 12.37 -50.84
N TRP A 174 -22.89 12.62 -49.93
CA TRP A 174 -22.59 12.87 -48.51
C TRP A 174 -23.41 11.90 -47.65
N ALA A 175 -22.88 11.54 -46.49
CA ALA A 175 -23.57 10.74 -45.49
C ALA A 175 -23.04 11.04 -44.08
N ASN A 176 -23.84 10.72 -43.07
CA ASN A 176 -23.41 10.70 -41.68
C ASN A 176 -22.27 9.69 -41.50
N CYS A 177 -21.37 9.98 -40.55
CA CYS A 177 -20.30 9.07 -40.19
C CYS A 177 -20.73 8.06 -39.13
N ASP A 178 -20.09 6.89 -39.10
CA ASP A 178 -20.45 5.82 -38.17
C ASP A 178 -20.03 6.16 -36.74
N CYS A 179 -20.93 6.81 -36.03
CA CYS A 179 -20.76 7.21 -34.63
C CYS A 179 -20.92 6.05 -33.63
N ASN A 180 -21.19 4.82 -34.11
CA ASN A 180 -21.40 3.65 -33.26
C ASN A 180 -20.11 2.83 -33.05
N GLN A 181 -19.04 3.10 -33.80
CA GLN A 181 -17.74 2.45 -33.60
C GLN A 181 -17.32 2.59 -32.12
N GLY A 182 -17.06 1.47 -31.46
CA GLY A 182 -16.74 1.42 -30.02
C GLY A 182 -17.93 1.42 -29.07
N ALA A 183 -19.17 1.48 -29.55
CA ALA A 183 -20.35 1.35 -28.69
C ALA A 183 -20.42 -0.02 -28.03
N VAL A 184 -20.88 -0.08 -26.78
CA VAL A 184 -21.04 -1.33 -26.02
C VAL A 184 -22.51 -1.62 -25.75
N ARG A 185 -22.84 -2.91 -25.56
CA ARG A 185 -24.14 -3.37 -25.07
C ARG A 185 -23.97 -4.66 -24.26
N LEU A 186 -24.97 -4.95 -23.43
CA LEU A 186 -25.09 -6.24 -22.77
C LEU A 186 -26.04 -7.14 -23.56
N ALA A 187 -25.62 -8.38 -23.81
CA ALA A 187 -26.52 -9.43 -24.27
C ALA A 187 -27.51 -9.82 -23.16
N GLU A 188 -28.56 -10.58 -23.50
CA GLU A 188 -29.56 -11.07 -22.53
C GLU A 188 -28.95 -11.88 -21.37
N ASP A 189 -27.75 -12.42 -21.56
CA ASP A 189 -27.03 -13.21 -20.58
C ASP A 189 -25.93 -12.44 -19.81
N SER A 190 -25.95 -11.11 -19.91
CA SER A 190 -24.97 -10.17 -19.33
C SER A 190 -23.55 -10.26 -19.89
N SER A 191 -23.33 -10.98 -21.00
CA SER A 191 -22.06 -10.90 -21.73
C SER A 191 -21.92 -9.56 -22.45
N VAL A 192 -20.68 -9.06 -22.52
CA VAL A 192 -20.36 -7.77 -23.15
C VAL A 192 -20.17 -7.98 -24.65
N GLU A 193 -20.85 -7.13 -25.43
CA GLU A 193 -20.64 -6.99 -26.86
C GLU A 193 -20.20 -5.57 -27.21
N LEU A 194 -19.20 -5.47 -28.07
CA LEU A 194 -18.62 -4.25 -28.62
C LEU A 194 -19.01 -4.12 -30.09
N TYR A 195 -19.33 -2.92 -30.56
CA TYR A 195 -19.51 -2.61 -31.97
C TYR A 195 -18.18 -2.19 -32.58
N PHE A 196 -17.66 -2.97 -33.53
CA PHE A 196 -16.40 -2.72 -34.18
C PHE A 196 -16.49 -3.12 -35.66
N SER A 197 -16.07 -2.22 -36.55
CA SER A 197 -16.01 -2.45 -38.00
C SER A 197 -17.33 -2.90 -38.60
N GLY A 198 -18.43 -2.26 -38.17
CA GLY A 198 -19.79 -2.51 -38.67
C GLY A 198 -20.54 -3.68 -38.02
N LEU A 199 -19.92 -4.44 -37.11
CA LEU A 199 -20.49 -5.63 -36.48
C LEU A 199 -20.41 -5.59 -34.95
N TRP A 200 -21.42 -6.17 -34.29
CA TRP A 200 -21.35 -6.51 -32.87
C TRP A 200 -20.53 -7.79 -32.67
N GLY A 201 -19.61 -7.78 -31.71
CA GLY A 201 -18.77 -8.92 -31.35
C GLY A 201 -18.43 -8.96 -29.86
N THR A 202 -18.13 -10.14 -29.34
CA THR A 202 -17.81 -10.37 -27.93
C THR A 202 -16.33 -10.12 -27.61
N ILE A 203 -15.99 -10.18 -26.33
CA ILE A 203 -14.67 -9.94 -25.73
C ILE A 203 -14.31 -11.17 -24.90
N CYS A 204 -13.05 -11.61 -24.91
CA CYS A 204 -12.60 -12.71 -24.06
C CYS A 204 -12.45 -12.31 -22.60
N ALA A 205 -12.71 -13.28 -21.71
CA ALA A 205 -12.49 -13.15 -20.27
C ALA A 205 -11.04 -13.45 -19.83
N ASP A 206 -10.08 -13.50 -20.77
CA ASP A 206 -8.73 -14.01 -20.52
C ASP A 206 -7.91 -13.09 -19.58
N HIS A 207 -8.14 -11.78 -19.67
CA HIS A 207 -7.61 -10.73 -18.79
C HIS A 207 -8.69 -9.71 -18.38
N TRP A 208 -9.96 -10.14 -18.28
CA TRP A 208 -11.09 -9.26 -17.98
C TRP A 208 -11.16 -8.92 -16.47
N THR A 209 -11.02 -7.64 -16.14
CA THR A 209 -10.92 -7.13 -14.77
C THR A 209 -12.07 -6.20 -14.39
N ASP A 210 -12.22 -5.92 -13.09
CA ASP A 210 -13.20 -4.94 -12.57
C ASP A 210 -12.99 -3.52 -13.15
N TRP A 211 -11.78 -3.22 -13.65
CA TRP A 211 -11.49 -1.98 -14.37
C TRP A 211 -12.20 -1.91 -15.72
N ASP A 212 -12.06 -2.96 -16.54
CA ASP A 212 -12.71 -3.06 -17.85
C ASP A 212 -14.24 -3.09 -17.71
N ALA A 213 -14.71 -3.83 -16.70
CA ALA A 213 -16.11 -3.89 -16.31
C ALA A 213 -16.65 -2.49 -15.91
N SER A 214 -15.90 -1.71 -15.15
CA SER A 214 -16.28 -0.35 -14.74
C SER A 214 -16.36 0.61 -15.92
N VAL A 215 -15.41 0.54 -16.87
CA VAL A 215 -15.46 1.31 -18.12
C VAL A 215 -16.72 0.95 -18.92
N VAL A 216 -17.07 -0.33 -19.06
CA VAL A 216 -18.32 -0.74 -19.74
C VAL A 216 -19.55 -0.20 -19.02
N CYS A 217 -19.62 -0.26 -17.69
CA CYS A 217 -20.78 0.22 -16.94
C CYS A 217 -20.97 1.74 -17.00
N ARG A 218 -19.86 2.50 -16.99
CA ARG A 218 -19.85 3.95 -17.23
C ARG A 218 -20.30 4.26 -18.64
N GLN A 219 -19.70 3.60 -19.63
CA GLN A 219 -20.04 3.78 -21.04
C GLN A 219 -21.52 3.44 -21.33
N LEU A 220 -22.10 2.48 -20.60
CA LEU A 220 -23.52 2.12 -20.61
C LEU A 220 -24.45 3.10 -19.85
N GLY A 221 -23.90 4.05 -19.08
CA GLY A 221 -24.67 4.94 -18.22
C GLY A 221 -25.44 4.22 -17.10
N LEU A 222 -24.98 3.03 -16.70
CA LEU A 222 -25.65 2.18 -15.70
C LEU A 222 -25.05 2.34 -14.30
N SER A 223 -23.73 2.43 -14.19
CA SER A 223 -23.00 2.55 -12.92
C SER A 223 -21.55 2.96 -13.20
N GLU A 224 -20.96 3.79 -12.34
CA GLU A 224 -19.53 4.13 -12.37
C GLU A 224 -18.60 2.97 -11.96
N ILE A 225 -19.18 1.88 -11.44
CA ILE A 225 -18.51 0.68 -10.97
C ILE A 225 -19.15 -0.54 -11.62
N GLY A 226 -18.31 -1.43 -12.16
CA GLY A 226 -18.70 -2.71 -12.71
C GLY A 226 -17.86 -3.84 -12.15
N THR A 227 -18.49 -4.97 -11.83
CA THR A 227 -17.79 -6.20 -11.45
C THR A 227 -17.63 -7.12 -12.66
N ALA A 228 -16.41 -7.59 -12.89
CA ALA A 228 -16.06 -8.54 -13.92
C ALA A 228 -16.57 -9.95 -13.59
N GLY A 229 -17.17 -10.57 -14.60
CA GLY A 229 -17.54 -11.98 -14.60
C GLY A 229 -17.01 -12.67 -15.84
N LYS A 230 -17.07 -14.01 -15.84
CA LYS A 230 -16.73 -14.82 -17.01
C LYS A 230 -17.76 -15.90 -17.24
N LYS A 231 -18.02 -16.20 -18.51
CA LYS A 231 -18.97 -17.25 -18.91
C LYS A 231 -18.41 -18.11 -20.03
N SER A 232 -18.17 -19.38 -19.69
CA SER A 232 -17.77 -20.42 -20.63
C SER A 232 -18.95 -20.81 -21.53
N HIS A 233 -18.71 -20.81 -22.85
CA HIS A 233 -19.71 -21.17 -23.85
C HIS A 233 -19.38 -22.54 -24.48
N PRO A 234 -20.16 -23.60 -24.21
CA PRO A 234 -20.00 -24.89 -24.86
C PRO A 234 -20.69 -24.91 -26.24
N GLY A 235 -20.17 -24.14 -27.21
CA GLY A 235 -20.70 -24.09 -28.58
C GLY A 235 -20.10 -22.98 -29.45
N PRO A 236 -20.40 -22.96 -30.76
CA PRO A 236 -20.04 -21.85 -31.64
C PRO A 236 -20.78 -20.57 -31.20
N ARG A 237 -20.07 -19.44 -31.15
CA ARG A 237 -20.60 -18.18 -30.62
C ARG A 237 -21.63 -17.55 -31.58
N PRO A 238 -22.66 -16.86 -31.06
CA PRO A 238 -23.65 -16.18 -31.89
C PRO A 238 -23.12 -14.88 -32.54
N VAL A 239 -22.02 -14.33 -32.03
CA VAL A 239 -21.35 -13.11 -32.53
C VAL A 239 -19.86 -13.36 -32.75
N PRO A 240 -19.19 -12.64 -33.67
CA PRO A 240 -17.73 -12.68 -33.81
C PRO A 240 -17.02 -12.32 -32.49
N LEU A 241 -15.76 -12.71 -32.36
CA LEU A 241 -14.88 -12.24 -31.28
C LEU A 241 -14.10 -11.04 -31.80
N HIS A 242 -14.16 -9.90 -31.10
CA HIS A 242 -13.46 -8.67 -31.49
C HIS A 242 -12.19 -8.44 -30.68
N LEU A 243 -12.24 -8.65 -29.36
CA LEU A 243 -11.10 -8.41 -28.46
C LEU A 243 -10.69 -9.70 -27.71
N GLN A 244 -9.39 -9.98 -27.68
CA GLN A 244 -8.79 -11.01 -26.80
C GLN A 244 -8.57 -10.46 -25.37
N SER A 245 -8.33 -9.16 -25.23
CA SER A 245 -8.44 -8.46 -23.95
C SER A 245 -8.77 -6.99 -24.16
N ALA A 246 -9.42 -6.41 -23.15
CA ALA A 246 -9.26 -5.00 -22.80
C ALA A 246 -8.37 -4.96 -21.55
N ASN A 247 -7.52 -3.95 -21.46
CA ASN A 247 -6.63 -3.67 -20.34
C ASN A 247 -6.85 -2.21 -19.93
N CYS A 248 -8.02 -1.91 -19.36
CA CYS A 248 -8.39 -0.57 -18.91
C CYS A 248 -7.73 -0.21 -17.57
N HIS A 249 -7.49 1.08 -17.36
CA HIS A 249 -7.09 1.65 -16.06
C HIS A 249 -8.30 2.05 -15.19
N GLY A 250 -9.50 2.10 -15.77
CA GLY A 250 -10.77 2.31 -15.07
C GLY A 250 -11.29 3.74 -15.07
N ASP A 251 -10.52 4.70 -15.58
CA ASP A 251 -10.89 6.11 -15.76
C ASP A 251 -11.26 6.45 -17.21
N GLU A 252 -11.14 5.52 -18.15
CA GLU A 252 -11.54 5.71 -19.55
C GLU A 252 -13.06 5.89 -19.73
N GLU A 253 -13.47 6.68 -20.73
CA GLU A 253 -14.88 6.94 -21.06
C GLU A 253 -15.50 5.85 -21.94
N ALA A 254 -14.67 5.06 -22.64
CA ALA A 254 -15.11 4.00 -23.54
C ALA A 254 -14.06 2.90 -23.70
N LEU A 255 -14.51 1.66 -23.94
CA LEU A 255 -13.64 0.48 -23.97
C LEU A 255 -12.53 0.53 -25.04
N LEU A 256 -12.75 1.25 -26.16
CA LEU A 256 -11.73 1.45 -27.19
C LEU A 256 -10.65 2.50 -26.85
N GLN A 257 -10.74 3.16 -25.70
CA GLN A 257 -9.69 4.08 -25.21
C GLN A 257 -8.66 3.33 -24.35
N CYS A 258 -9.01 2.16 -23.83
CA CYS A 258 -8.12 1.29 -23.08
C CYS A 258 -7.04 0.67 -23.97
N GLY A 259 -5.97 0.13 -23.38
CA GLY A 259 -5.07 -0.76 -24.12
C GLY A 259 -5.76 -2.07 -24.47
N TYR A 260 -6.01 -2.37 -25.75
CA TYR A 260 -6.73 -3.58 -26.16
C TYR A 260 -5.94 -4.45 -27.14
N GLN A 261 -6.26 -5.76 -27.15
CA GLN A 261 -5.74 -6.71 -28.13
C GLN A 261 -6.87 -7.19 -29.05
N GLU A 262 -6.78 -6.91 -30.34
CA GLU A 262 -7.72 -7.44 -31.34
C GLU A 262 -7.61 -8.97 -31.46
N ALA A 263 -8.75 -9.64 -31.61
CA ALA A 263 -8.83 -11.08 -31.64
C ALA A 263 -8.27 -11.66 -32.95
N THR A 264 -7.09 -12.30 -32.87
CA THR A 264 -6.46 -13.02 -33.98
C THR A 264 -6.86 -14.50 -34.05
N SER A 265 -7.51 -15.04 -33.02
CA SER A 265 -8.01 -16.42 -32.96
C SER A 265 -9.48 -16.44 -32.54
N GLY A 266 -10.28 -17.43 -32.97
CA GLY A 266 -11.71 -17.51 -32.63
C GLY A 266 -12.02 -17.99 -31.20
N ALA A 267 -11.01 -18.31 -30.39
CA ALA A 267 -11.16 -18.96 -29.09
C ALA A 267 -10.71 -18.05 -27.93
N CYS A 268 -11.43 -18.16 -26.80
CA CYS A 268 -11.04 -17.57 -25.52
C CYS A 268 -10.77 -18.71 -24.56
N ASN A 269 -9.74 -18.61 -23.73
CA ASN A 269 -9.38 -19.67 -22.80
C ASN A 269 -10.30 -19.67 -21.56
N GLN A 270 -10.73 -18.48 -21.12
CA GLN A 270 -11.57 -18.27 -19.94
C GLN A 270 -13.06 -18.02 -20.24
N GLY A 271 -13.46 -18.07 -21.52
CA GLY A 271 -14.84 -17.78 -21.97
C GLY A 271 -15.05 -16.33 -22.42
N SER A 272 -16.30 -15.90 -22.50
CA SER A 272 -16.66 -14.51 -22.82
C SER A 272 -16.74 -13.65 -21.55
N ALA A 273 -16.35 -12.38 -21.69
CA ALA A 273 -16.48 -11.34 -20.68
C ALA A 273 -17.96 -11.10 -20.32
N VAL A 274 -18.23 -11.00 -19.01
CA VAL A 274 -19.53 -10.67 -18.42
C VAL A 274 -19.33 -9.49 -17.47
N VAL A 275 -20.35 -8.67 -17.29
CA VAL A 275 -20.29 -7.53 -16.35
C VAL A 275 -21.56 -7.41 -15.52
N THR A 276 -21.38 -7.00 -14.26
CA THR A 276 -22.47 -6.59 -13.36
C THR A 276 -22.32 -5.11 -13.02
N CYS A 277 -23.23 -4.27 -13.51
CA CYS A 277 -23.20 -2.81 -13.31
C CYS A 277 -23.96 -2.39 -12.05
N VAL A 278 -23.53 -2.92 -10.90
CA VAL A 278 -24.05 -2.57 -9.58
C VAL A 278 -22.85 -2.42 -8.65
N PRO A 279 -22.77 -1.39 -7.79
CA PRO A 279 -21.72 -1.30 -6.78
C PRO A 279 -21.67 -2.60 -5.94
N PRO A 280 -20.49 -3.19 -5.71
CA PRO A 280 -20.38 -4.43 -4.96
C PRO A 280 -20.86 -4.24 -3.52
N GLU A 281 -21.67 -5.19 -3.01
CA GLU A 281 -22.08 -5.20 -1.60
C GLU A 281 -20.87 -5.55 -0.70
N GLY A 282 -20.13 -4.52 -0.28
CA GLY A 282 -18.91 -4.60 0.51
C GLY A 282 -18.83 -3.57 1.63
N VAL A 283 -17.82 -3.72 2.51
CA VAL A 283 -17.67 -2.89 3.71
C VAL A 283 -16.81 -1.65 3.43
N GLY A 284 -17.34 -0.69 2.66
CA GLY A 284 -16.79 0.66 2.52
C GLY A 284 -16.86 1.27 1.11
N ALA A 285 -16.58 2.57 1.01
CA ALA A 285 -16.53 3.34 -0.23
C ALA A 285 -15.53 2.75 -1.24
N PRO A 286 -15.95 2.43 -2.47
CA PRO A 286 -15.08 1.89 -3.53
C PRO A 286 -13.92 2.84 -3.87
N LEU A 287 -12.75 2.26 -4.20
CA LEU A 287 -11.51 2.98 -4.48
C LEU A 287 -10.97 2.64 -5.87
N ARG A 288 -10.13 3.55 -6.39
CA ARG A 288 -9.24 3.29 -7.52
C ARG A 288 -7.88 3.98 -7.38
N ILE A 289 -6.92 3.53 -8.20
CA ILE A 289 -5.62 4.19 -8.41
C ILE A 289 -5.45 4.52 -9.89
N VAL A 290 -5.01 5.74 -10.20
CA VAL A 290 -5.00 6.30 -11.56
C VAL A 290 -3.66 6.99 -11.86
N GLY A 291 -3.16 6.91 -13.09
CA GLY A 291 -1.97 7.64 -13.53
C GLY A 291 -0.60 7.06 -13.11
N GLY A 292 -0.58 5.89 -12.45
CA GLY A 292 0.63 5.09 -12.27
C GLY A 292 1.10 4.43 -13.56
N LYS A 293 2.36 3.97 -13.61
CA LYS A 293 2.87 3.20 -14.75
C LYS A 293 2.48 1.73 -14.69
N GLU A 294 2.38 1.21 -13.47
CA GLU A 294 2.06 -0.18 -13.16
C GLU A 294 0.73 -0.26 -12.41
N SER A 295 0.04 -1.40 -12.49
CA SER A 295 -1.31 -1.59 -11.91
C SER A 295 -1.38 -1.62 -10.37
N PHE A 296 -0.26 -1.40 -9.69
CA PHE A 296 -0.14 -1.37 -8.23
C PHE A 296 0.31 0.01 -7.70
N GLU A 297 0.34 1.04 -8.54
CA GLU A 297 0.63 2.41 -8.14
C GLU A 297 -0.28 3.45 -8.83
N GLY A 298 -0.43 4.64 -8.23
CA GLY A 298 -1.21 5.73 -8.82
C GLY A 298 -1.76 6.73 -7.79
N ARG A 299 -2.38 7.82 -8.27
CA ARG A 299 -3.21 8.75 -7.49
C ARG A 299 -4.46 8.02 -6.99
N VAL A 300 -4.82 8.18 -5.73
CA VAL A 300 -6.00 7.52 -5.15
C VAL A 300 -7.25 8.35 -5.38
N GLU A 301 -8.30 7.69 -5.85
CA GLU A 301 -9.64 8.26 -5.97
C GLU A 301 -10.67 7.37 -5.27
N VAL A 302 -11.68 8.00 -4.68
CA VAL A 302 -12.74 7.36 -3.89
C VAL A 302 -14.10 7.67 -4.50
N TYR A 303 -15.02 6.71 -4.45
CA TYR A 303 -16.38 6.85 -4.95
C TYR A 303 -17.38 7.13 -3.83
N HIS A 304 -18.06 8.27 -3.89
CA HIS A 304 -19.06 8.66 -2.89
C HIS A 304 -20.19 9.49 -3.53
N ASP A 305 -21.45 9.25 -3.16
CA ASP A 305 -22.63 9.98 -3.66
C ASP A 305 -22.69 10.14 -5.20
N GLY A 306 -22.43 9.05 -5.92
CA GLY A 306 -22.62 9.00 -7.38
C GLY A 306 -21.48 9.58 -8.22
N LYS A 307 -20.31 9.86 -7.62
CA LYS A 307 -19.18 10.55 -8.25
C LYS A 307 -17.84 10.01 -7.71
N TRP A 308 -16.86 9.95 -8.59
CA TRP A 308 -15.46 9.81 -8.21
C TRP A 308 -14.88 11.16 -7.76
N GLY A 309 -13.83 11.11 -6.95
CA GLY A 309 -13.06 12.27 -6.57
C GLY A 309 -11.78 11.91 -5.83
N THR A 310 -10.85 12.86 -5.76
CA THR A 310 -9.51 12.63 -5.21
C THR A 310 -9.48 12.77 -3.69
N ILE A 311 -8.33 12.42 -3.10
CA ILE A 311 -8.04 12.53 -1.68
C ILE A 311 -6.88 13.52 -1.52
N CYS A 312 -6.94 14.44 -0.56
CA CYS A 312 -5.83 15.34 -0.26
C CYS A 312 -4.70 14.61 0.48
N ASP A 313 -3.45 15.03 0.24
CA ASP A 313 -2.24 14.50 0.89
C ASP A 313 -1.97 15.06 2.30
N ASP A 314 -2.81 15.99 2.79
CA ASP A 314 -2.78 16.45 4.17
C ASP A 314 -3.08 15.29 5.14
N GLN A 315 -2.10 15.01 6.01
CA GLN A 315 -1.99 13.82 6.88
C GLN A 315 -1.79 12.45 6.19
N TRP A 316 -1.77 12.38 4.86
CA TRP A 316 -1.62 11.13 4.12
C TRP A 316 -0.28 10.44 4.37
N ASP A 317 -0.29 9.29 5.05
CA ASP A 317 0.90 8.51 5.39
C ASP A 317 0.82 7.04 4.96
N ASP A 318 1.93 6.31 5.14
CA ASP A 318 2.07 4.90 4.72
C ASP A 318 0.97 3.97 5.30
N ARG A 319 0.24 4.38 6.35
CA ARG A 319 -0.90 3.64 6.93
C ARG A 319 -2.19 3.85 6.16
N ASP A 320 -2.39 5.04 5.60
CA ASP A 320 -3.51 5.29 4.68
C ASP A 320 -3.27 4.50 3.40
N ALA A 321 -2.02 4.51 2.91
CA ALA A 321 -1.58 3.66 1.81
C ALA A 321 -1.76 2.15 2.08
N GLU A 322 -1.46 1.67 3.30
CA GLU A 322 -1.73 0.28 3.73
C GLU A 322 -3.22 -0.06 3.65
N VAL A 323 -4.11 0.83 4.11
CA VAL A 323 -5.56 0.62 4.01
C VAL A 323 -6.02 0.63 2.55
N VAL A 324 -5.52 1.54 1.71
CA VAL A 324 -5.83 1.57 0.27
C VAL A 324 -5.38 0.30 -0.44
N CYS A 325 -4.10 -0.07 -0.31
CA CYS A 325 -3.55 -1.25 -0.97
C CYS A 325 -4.30 -2.53 -0.55
N ARG A 326 -4.57 -2.69 0.75
CA ARG A 326 -5.37 -3.81 1.26
C ARG A 326 -6.82 -3.78 0.77
N GLN A 327 -7.46 -2.62 0.73
CA GLN A 327 -8.84 -2.47 0.26
C GLN A 327 -8.96 -2.77 -1.24
N LEU A 328 -7.92 -2.49 -2.03
CA LEU A 328 -7.80 -2.85 -3.45
C LEU A 328 -7.37 -4.31 -3.69
N GLY A 329 -7.12 -5.09 -2.63
CA GLY A 329 -6.63 -6.47 -2.75
C GLY A 329 -5.17 -6.59 -3.21
N LEU A 330 -4.42 -5.49 -3.19
CA LEU A 330 -3.01 -5.41 -3.55
C LEU A 330 -2.11 -5.71 -2.35
N SER A 331 -0.93 -6.25 -2.62
CA SER A 331 0.05 -6.67 -1.61
C SER A 331 1.45 -6.15 -1.94
N GLY A 332 2.25 -5.88 -0.92
CA GLY A 332 3.64 -5.43 -1.01
C GLY A 332 3.99 -4.58 0.20
N THR A 333 4.93 -3.64 0.09
CA THR A 333 5.21 -2.66 1.16
C THR A 333 4.65 -1.28 0.81
N PRO A 334 3.44 -0.91 1.26
CA PRO A 334 2.76 0.30 0.82
C PRO A 334 3.57 1.58 1.10
N LYS A 335 3.54 2.50 0.15
CA LYS A 335 4.08 3.85 0.23
C LYS A 335 2.98 4.87 -0.04
N ALA A 336 2.87 5.88 0.81
CA ALA A 336 2.14 7.10 0.50
C ALA A 336 3.00 8.03 -0.36
N LEU A 337 2.41 8.60 -1.39
CA LEU A 337 3.00 9.59 -2.27
C LEU A 337 2.15 10.87 -2.20
N SER A 338 2.82 12.02 -2.21
CA SER A 338 2.22 13.35 -2.11
C SER A 338 2.56 14.20 -3.33
N TRP A 339 2.02 15.41 -3.38
CA TRP A 339 2.27 16.46 -4.37
C TRP A 339 1.89 16.04 -5.80
N ALA A 340 0.74 15.38 -5.93
CA ALA A 340 0.21 14.88 -7.20
C ALA A 340 1.24 14.09 -8.01
N HIS A 341 2.00 13.20 -7.34
CA HIS A 341 3.12 12.46 -7.92
C HIS A 341 2.79 11.75 -9.24
N TYR A 342 1.58 11.18 -9.32
CA TYR A 342 1.03 10.47 -10.49
C TYR A 342 0.16 11.38 -11.38
N GLY A 343 0.38 12.69 -11.32
CA GLY A 343 -0.40 13.72 -11.98
C GLY A 343 -1.61 14.17 -11.15
N GLN A 344 -2.00 15.43 -11.37
CA GLN A 344 -3.20 16.02 -10.79
C GLN A 344 -4.46 15.33 -11.31
N GLY A 345 -5.44 15.09 -10.44
CA GLY A 345 -6.76 14.61 -10.79
C GLY A 345 -7.69 15.72 -11.28
N SER A 346 -8.98 15.41 -11.31
CA SER A 346 -10.01 16.36 -11.73
C SER A 346 -11.35 16.08 -11.04
N GLY A 347 -12.19 17.10 -10.92
CA GLY A 347 -13.49 17.00 -10.27
C GLY A 347 -13.43 17.45 -8.81
N PRO A 348 -14.15 16.80 -7.88
CA PRO A 348 -14.10 17.13 -6.47
C PRO A 348 -12.94 16.40 -5.76
N ILE A 349 -12.25 17.11 -4.86
CA ILE A 349 -11.52 16.47 -3.76
C ILE A 349 -12.58 16.07 -2.73
N LEU A 350 -12.70 14.77 -2.44
CA LEU A 350 -13.79 14.21 -1.61
C LEU A 350 -13.38 13.92 -0.17
N LEU A 351 -12.10 13.63 0.06
CA LEU A 351 -11.54 13.34 1.38
C LEU A 351 -10.30 14.19 1.66
N ASP A 352 -10.12 14.53 2.92
CA ASP A 352 -9.05 15.36 3.45
C ASP A 352 -8.77 14.92 4.90
N GLU A 353 -7.60 15.23 5.44
CA GLU A 353 -7.16 14.88 6.80
C GLU A 353 -7.32 13.38 7.12
N VAL A 354 -7.10 12.50 6.14
CA VAL A 354 -7.23 11.05 6.30
C VAL A 354 -6.12 10.54 7.23
N GLN A 355 -6.53 9.82 8.27
CA GLN A 355 -5.70 9.39 9.40
C GLN A 355 -6.12 7.97 9.82
N CYS A 356 -5.74 6.99 9.00
CA CYS A 356 -5.87 5.58 9.28
C CYS A 356 -4.88 5.12 10.37
N SER A 357 -5.25 4.10 11.16
CA SER A 357 -4.32 3.38 12.02
C SER A 357 -3.49 2.33 11.25
N GLY A 358 -3.89 2.00 10.02
CA GLY A 358 -3.31 0.95 9.18
C GLY A 358 -4.02 -0.40 9.31
N ASN A 359 -5.08 -0.50 10.13
CA ASN A 359 -5.81 -1.74 10.44
C ASN A 359 -7.26 -1.72 9.93
N GLU A 360 -7.71 -0.58 9.43
CA GLU A 360 -9.05 -0.38 8.87
C GLU A 360 -9.26 -1.23 7.63
N LEU A 361 -10.44 -1.85 7.47
CA LEU A 361 -10.75 -2.63 6.27
C LEU A 361 -11.07 -1.75 5.05
N SER A 362 -11.34 -0.47 5.28
CA SER A 362 -11.58 0.53 4.26
C SER A 362 -11.38 1.96 4.78
N LEU A 363 -11.12 2.91 3.89
CA LEU A 363 -10.96 4.34 4.25
C LEU A 363 -12.17 4.92 5.00
N ASP A 364 -13.36 4.36 4.81
CA ASP A 364 -14.57 4.72 5.55
C ASP A 364 -14.45 4.56 7.06
N GLN A 365 -13.60 3.65 7.53
CA GLN A 365 -13.37 3.40 8.95
C GLN A 365 -12.28 4.31 9.54
N CYS A 366 -11.45 4.92 8.68
CA CYS A 366 -10.41 5.85 9.12
C CYS A 366 -11.01 7.18 9.59
N LYS A 367 -10.32 7.83 10.55
CA LYS A 367 -10.57 9.23 10.87
C LYS A 367 -10.23 10.07 9.64
N LYS A 368 -11.11 10.98 9.26
CA LYS A 368 -11.01 11.87 8.08
C LYS A 368 -12.00 13.03 8.24
N SER A 369 -11.89 14.04 7.39
CA SER A 369 -12.89 15.10 7.28
C SER A 369 -14.26 14.58 6.81
N ASP A 370 -15.32 15.36 7.05
CA ASP A 370 -16.63 15.10 6.44
C ASP A 370 -16.55 15.20 4.91
N TRP A 371 -17.33 14.40 4.19
CA TRP A 371 -17.24 14.26 2.73
C TRP A 371 -17.33 15.59 1.98
N GLY A 372 -16.30 15.90 1.19
CA GLY A 372 -16.18 17.14 0.43
C GLY A 372 -15.84 18.39 1.26
N GLN A 373 -15.58 18.25 2.56
CA GLN A 373 -14.99 19.32 3.38
C GLN A 373 -13.47 19.20 3.31
N GLN A 374 -12.85 20.13 2.59
CA GLN A 374 -11.41 20.15 2.33
C GLN A 374 -10.90 21.59 2.17
N ASN A 375 -9.57 21.80 2.29
CA ASN A 375 -8.92 23.09 1.98
C ASN A 375 -7.76 23.02 0.98
N CYS A 376 -7.65 21.92 0.23
CA CYS A 376 -6.57 21.63 -0.70
C CYS A 376 -6.90 22.02 -2.15
N ASP A 377 -5.89 22.02 -3.02
CA ASP A 377 -6.07 21.98 -4.47
C ASP A 377 -5.47 20.69 -5.08
N HIS A 378 -5.73 20.42 -6.37
CA HIS A 378 -5.32 19.17 -7.00
C HIS A 378 -3.79 18.96 -7.07
N ILE A 379 -2.95 19.95 -6.75
CA ILE A 379 -1.51 19.72 -6.57
C ILE A 379 -1.21 18.87 -5.33
N GLU A 380 -2.13 18.84 -4.36
CA GLU A 380 -2.07 18.06 -3.12
C GLU A 380 -2.83 16.73 -3.25
N ASP A 381 -3.12 16.26 -4.48
CA ASP A 381 -3.77 14.95 -4.67
C ASP A 381 -2.84 13.80 -4.25
N ALA A 382 -3.34 12.97 -3.33
CA ALA A 382 -2.65 11.84 -2.74
C ALA A 382 -2.49 10.64 -3.69
N GLY A 383 -1.38 9.93 -3.56
CA GLY A 383 -1.09 8.70 -4.29
C GLY A 383 -0.56 7.58 -3.42
N VAL A 384 -0.48 6.38 -3.99
CA VAL A 384 0.09 5.18 -3.36
C VAL A 384 0.95 4.39 -4.34
N SER A 385 1.90 3.65 -3.80
CA SER A 385 2.60 2.56 -4.49
C SER A 385 2.60 1.35 -3.57
N CYS A 386 1.99 0.25 -4.01
CA CYS A 386 1.73 -0.90 -3.14
C CYS A 386 2.89 -1.89 -3.05
N ASP A 387 3.85 -1.88 -3.98
CA ASP A 387 5.04 -2.76 -3.95
C ASP A 387 6.36 -2.09 -4.43
N PRO A 388 7.29 -1.77 -3.52
CA PRO A 388 8.64 -1.34 -3.84
C PRO A 388 9.61 -2.53 -3.84
N PHE A 389 10.09 -2.88 -5.03
CA PHE A 389 11.02 -4.00 -5.26
C PHE A 389 12.28 -3.95 -4.37
N THR A 390 12.79 -5.14 -4.03
CA THR A 390 14.04 -5.31 -3.28
C THR A 390 15.25 -5.44 -4.20
N GLU A 391 16.46 -5.09 -3.73
CA GLU A 391 17.68 -5.29 -4.52
C GLU A 391 17.87 -6.78 -4.84
N GLY A 392 17.92 -7.14 -6.13
CA GLY A 392 17.93 -8.53 -6.59
C GLY A 392 16.57 -9.12 -6.92
N THR A 393 15.47 -8.36 -6.83
CA THR A 393 14.21 -8.76 -7.46
C THR A 393 14.43 -8.88 -8.97
N VAL A 394 13.93 -9.96 -9.56
CA VAL A 394 14.06 -10.27 -10.99
C VAL A 394 12.69 -10.14 -11.66
N ARG A 395 12.66 -9.71 -12.93
CA ARG A 395 11.48 -9.79 -13.81
C ARG A 395 11.86 -10.33 -15.18
N LEU A 396 10.87 -10.78 -15.94
CA LEU A 396 11.01 -11.12 -17.36
C LEU A 396 10.35 -10.04 -18.21
N ALA A 397 11.08 -9.52 -19.20
CA ALA A 397 10.63 -8.44 -20.08
C ALA A 397 10.70 -8.87 -21.55
N GLY A 398 9.80 -8.37 -22.40
CA GLY A 398 9.81 -8.61 -23.85
C GLY A 398 9.36 -10.01 -24.32
N GLY A 399 9.02 -10.92 -23.40
CA GLY A 399 8.40 -12.21 -23.75
C GLY A 399 6.88 -12.11 -23.97
N ARG A 400 6.27 -13.19 -24.48
CA ARG A 400 4.82 -13.23 -24.79
C ARG A 400 3.94 -13.69 -23.62
N SER A 401 4.54 -14.08 -22.51
CA SER A 401 3.84 -14.44 -21.26
C SER A 401 4.70 -14.07 -20.06
N ALA A 402 4.12 -14.09 -18.85
CA ALA A 402 4.88 -13.91 -17.60
C ALA A 402 5.93 -15.02 -17.34
N SER A 403 5.96 -16.08 -18.15
CA SER A 403 6.87 -17.22 -18.00
C SER A 403 7.97 -17.26 -19.06
N GLU A 404 8.13 -16.24 -19.90
CA GLU A 404 9.28 -16.10 -20.80
C GLU A 404 9.72 -14.64 -20.93
N GLY A 405 11.00 -14.38 -21.20
CA GLY A 405 11.50 -13.03 -21.47
C GLY A 405 12.99 -12.82 -21.17
N ARG A 406 13.47 -11.62 -21.51
CA ARG A 406 14.78 -11.09 -21.09
C ARG A 406 14.78 -10.92 -19.57
N VAL A 407 15.87 -11.33 -18.93
CA VAL A 407 16.06 -11.23 -17.48
C VAL A 407 16.50 -9.81 -17.14
N GLU A 408 15.70 -9.13 -16.33
CA GLU A 408 16.03 -7.85 -15.74
C GLU A 408 16.08 -7.96 -14.22
N VAL A 409 17.03 -7.28 -13.58
CA VAL A 409 17.25 -7.26 -12.14
C VAL A 409 17.11 -5.84 -11.61
N TYR A 410 16.50 -5.69 -10.43
CA TYR A 410 16.31 -4.40 -9.78
C TYR A 410 17.48 -4.07 -8.85
N TYR A 411 18.08 -2.89 -9.02
CA TYR A 411 19.17 -2.41 -8.18
C TYR A 411 19.16 -0.89 -8.01
N ASN A 412 19.27 -0.43 -6.76
CA ASN A 412 19.48 0.99 -6.41
C ASN A 412 18.43 2.00 -6.94
N GLY A 413 17.22 1.56 -7.30
CA GLY A 413 16.15 2.44 -7.79
C GLY A 413 15.73 2.15 -9.23
N ASP A 414 16.59 1.47 -10.00
CA ASP A 414 16.41 1.24 -11.43
C ASP A 414 16.39 -0.26 -11.76
N TRP A 415 15.79 -0.58 -12.91
CA TRP A 415 15.91 -1.88 -13.56
C TRP A 415 17.08 -1.87 -14.55
N GLY A 416 17.72 -3.01 -14.73
CA GLY A 416 18.74 -3.21 -15.75
C GLY A 416 18.92 -4.69 -16.08
N THR A 417 19.64 -4.96 -17.17
CA THR A 417 19.73 -6.30 -17.76
C THR A 417 20.87 -7.13 -17.18
N VAL A 418 20.92 -8.40 -17.57
CA VAL A 418 21.94 -9.37 -17.16
C VAL A 418 22.58 -9.92 -18.42
N CYS A 419 23.91 -9.96 -18.48
CA CYS A 419 24.62 -10.55 -19.62
C CYS A 419 24.46 -12.09 -19.64
N ASP A 420 24.44 -12.68 -20.84
CA ASP A 420 24.31 -14.13 -21.06
C ASP A 420 25.63 -14.92 -20.95
N ASP A 421 26.75 -14.23 -20.72
CA ASP A 421 28.06 -14.85 -20.52
C ASP A 421 28.09 -15.75 -19.27
N GLY A 422 28.55 -16.99 -19.47
CA GLY A 422 28.66 -18.02 -18.41
C GLY A 422 27.36 -18.78 -18.07
N TRP A 423 26.23 -18.49 -18.72
CA TRP A 423 24.94 -19.07 -18.35
C TRP A 423 24.71 -20.52 -18.74
N THR A 424 23.84 -21.18 -17.96
CA THR A 424 23.34 -22.55 -18.21
C THR A 424 21.88 -22.67 -17.81
N ASP A 425 21.21 -23.76 -18.21
CA ASP A 425 19.82 -24.06 -17.78
C ASP A 425 19.67 -24.15 -16.24
N LEU A 426 20.76 -24.42 -15.50
CA LEU A 426 20.75 -24.38 -14.03
C LEU A 426 20.55 -22.95 -13.50
N GLY A 427 21.15 -21.94 -14.16
CA GLY A 427 20.89 -20.53 -13.86
C GLY A 427 19.46 -20.14 -14.22
N ALA A 428 18.96 -20.60 -15.38
CA ALA A 428 17.56 -20.39 -15.75
C ALA A 428 16.60 -20.97 -14.69
N GLN A 429 16.93 -22.13 -14.11
CA GLN A 429 16.14 -22.75 -13.04
C GLN A 429 16.15 -21.94 -11.73
N VAL A 430 17.23 -21.24 -11.40
CA VAL A 430 17.28 -20.28 -10.28
C VAL A 430 16.34 -19.11 -10.54
N VAL A 431 16.45 -18.48 -11.72
CA VAL A 431 15.58 -17.34 -12.11
C VAL A 431 14.11 -17.74 -12.08
N CYS A 432 13.73 -18.84 -12.74
CA CYS A 432 12.36 -19.30 -12.79
C CYS A 432 11.81 -19.68 -11.40
N ARG A 433 12.62 -20.31 -10.54
CA ARG A 433 12.23 -20.60 -9.14
C ARG A 433 12.05 -19.33 -8.31
N GLN A 434 12.93 -18.34 -8.48
CA GLN A 434 12.83 -17.04 -7.80
C GLN A 434 11.54 -16.29 -8.22
N LEU A 435 11.10 -16.47 -9.47
CA LEU A 435 9.84 -15.95 -10.02
C LEU A 435 8.60 -16.80 -9.65
N GLY A 436 8.75 -17.88 -8.87
CA GLY A 436 7.66 -18.73 -8.41
C GLY A 436 7.26 -19.88 -9.35
N PHE A 437 8.01 -20.14 -10.43
CA PHE A 437 7.77 -21.29 -11.31
C PHE A 437 8.44 -22.57 -10.78
N SER A 438 7.65 -23.64 -10.69
CA SER A 438 8.07 -24.96 -10.19
C SER A 438 8.49 -25.96 -11.29
N GLY A 439 8.18 -25.67 -12.57
CA GLY A 439 8.52 -26.53 -13.70
C GLY A 439 9.94 -26.33 -14.25
N PRO A 440 10.32 -27.10 -15.29
CA PRO A 440 11.62 -26.97 -15.95
C PRO A 440 11.85 -25.58 -16.55
N ALA A 441 13.07 -25.07 -16.40
CA ALA A 441 13.55 -23.86 -17.03
C ALA A 441 14.53 -24.15 -18.17
N ALA A 442 14.64 -23.23 -19.13
CA ALA A 442 15.61 -23.25 -20.20
C ALA A 442 16.09 -21.85 -20.56
N LEU A 443 17.30 -21.74 -21.10
CA LEU A 443 17.76 -20.51 -21.75
C LEU A 443 16.98 -20.24 -23.05
N ALA A 444 16.80 -18.95 -23.37
CA ALA A 444 16.31 -18.51 -24.67
C ALA A 444 17.46 -18.35 -25.67
N SER A 445 17.14 -18.14 -26.95
CA SER A 445 18.16 -17.82 -27.95
C SER A 445 18.51 -16.33 -27.92
N GLU A 446 19.76 -16.01 -28.24
CA GLU A 446 20.27 -14.63 -28.34
C GLU A 446 19.31 -13.73 -29.14
N GLY A 447 18.90 -12.61 -28.56
CA GLY A 447 17.99 -11.64 -29.18
C GLY A 447 16.49 -12.01 -29.21
N ASP A 448 16.06 -13.17 -28.70
CA ASP A 448 14.64 -13.64 -28.75
C ASP A 448 13.61 -12.62 -28.24
N TYR A 449 13.98 -11.81 -27.23
CA TYR A 449 13.10 -10.87 -26.53
C TYR A 449 13.50 -9.40 -26.73
N GLY A 450 14.38 -9.15 -27.71
CA GLY A 450 14.95 -7.86 -28.02
C GLY A 450 16.01 -7.38 -27.01
N ALA A 451 16.91 -6.53 -27.50
CA ALA A 451 17.85 -5.79 -26.68
C ALA A 451 17.13 -4.93 -25.64
N GLY A 452 17.63 -4.91 -24.41
CA GLY A 452 17.18 -4.02 -23.34
C GLY A 452 17.65 -2.59 -23.53
N GLN A 453 17.41 -1.77 -22.51
CA GLN A 453 17.83 -0.37 -22.46
C GLN A 453 18.25 -0.01 -21.03
N GLY A 454 19.24 0.88 -20.91
CA GLY A 454 19.70 1.41 -19.63
C GLY A 454 21.05 0.84 -19.23
N PHE A 455 21.11 0.23 -18.05
CA PHE A 455 22.34 -0.38 -17.51
C PHE A 455 22.29 -1.90 -17.67
N ILE A 456 23.40 -2.51 -18.07
CA ILE A 456 23.65 -3.94 -17.82
C ILE A 456 24.20 -4.02 -16.40
N LEU A 457 23.47 -4.68 -15.50
CA LEU A 457 23.72 -4.62 -14.06
C LEU A 457 24.52 -5.80 -13.54
N LEU A 458 24.41 -6.97 -14.17
CA LEU A 458 25.10 -8.20 -13.79
C LEU A 458 25.74 -8.87 -15.01
N ASP A 459 26.88 -9.52 -14.75
CA ASP A 459 27.74 -10.20 -15.71
C ASP A 459 28.46 -11.37 -15.00
N ASP A 460 29.09 -12.28 -15.74
CA ASP A 460 29.77 -13.49 -15.26
C ASP A 460 28.90 -14.37 -14.31
N VAL A 461 27.59 -14.49 -14.56
CA VAL A 461 26.68 -15.10 -13.57
C VAL A 461 26.68 -16.63 -13.66
N ALA A 462 27.36 -17.29 -12.72
CA ALA A 462 27.61 -18.72 -12.72
C ALA A 462 26.87 -19.47 -11.60
N CYS A 463 25.59 -19.77 -11.81
CA CYS A 463 24.74 -20.52 -10.87
C CYS A 463 24.98 -22.05 -10.89
N VAL A 464 24.83 -22.71 -9.73
CA VAL A 464 24.89 -24.17 -9.54
C VAL A 464 23.50 -24.84 -9.66
N GLY A 465 22.42 -24.05 -9.57
CA GLY A 465 21.02 -24.48 -9.78
C GLY A 465 20.20 -24.63 -8.50
N THR A 466 20.82 -24.47 -7.33
CA THR A 466 20.20 -24.64 -6.00
C THR A 466 20.00 -23.32 -5.24
N GLU A 467 20.54 -22.22 -5.77
CA GLU A 467 20.47 -20.86 -5.23
C GLU A 467 19.02 -20.37 -5.08
N LEU A 468 18.71 -19.60 -4.04
CA LEU A 468 17.35 -19.11 -3.78
C LEU A 468 17.07 -17.80 -4.51
N SER A 469 18.12 -17.02 -4.80
CA SER A 469 18.08 -15.82 -5.63
C SER A 469 19.24 -15.80 -6.62
N LEU A 470 19.06 -15.08 -7.72
CA LEU A 470 20.11 -14.75 -8.69
C LEU A 470 21.35 -14.12 -8.03
N LEU A 471 21.18 -13.38 -6.93
CA LEU A 471 22.29 -12.76 -6.19
C LEU A 471 23.06 -13.71 -5.26
N ASP A 472 22.58 -14.95 -5.07
CA ASP A 472 23.34 -15.98 -4.36
C ASP A 472 24.33 -16.70 -5.30
N CYS A 473 24.17 -16.56 -6.62
CA CYS A 473 25.12 -17.08 -7.60
C CYS A 473 26.40 -16.22 -7.63
N PRO A 474 27.60 -16.82 -7.81
CA PRO A 474 28.79 -16.09 -8.21
C PRO A 474 28.52 -15.19 -9.43
N HIS A 475 28.86 -13.90 -9.33
CA HIS A 475 28.66 -12.90 -10.38
C HIS A 475 29.70 -11.76 -10.27
N SER A 476 29.91 -11.00 -11.35
CA SER A 476 30.76 -9.79 -11.37
C SER A 476 30.14 -8.63 -10.58
N ASN A 477 30.91 -7.57 -10.27
CA ASN A 477 30.37 -6.44 -9.49
C ASN A 477 29.27 -5.70 -10.27
N TRP A 478 28.30 -5.11 -9.55
CA TRP A 478 27.21 -4.32 -10.13
C TRP A 478 27.69 -3.29 -11.16
N GLY A 479 27.19 -3.39 -12.39
CA GLY A 479 27.54 -2.50 -13.50
C GLY A 479 28.97 -2.62 -14.01
N GLN A 480 29.69 -3.67 -13.62
CA GLN A 480 30.99 -4.04 -14.20
C GLN A 480 30.75 -5.19 -15.19
N HIS A 481 30.74 -4.84 -16.48
CA HIS A 481 30.57 -5.76 -17.60
C HIS A 481 31.43 -5.32 -18.79
N ASP A 482 31.70 -6.21 -19.74
CA ASP A 482 32.17 -5.82 -21.10
C ASP A 482 31.17 -6.15 -22.22
N CYS A 483 30.04 -6.77 -21.88
CA CYS A 483 28.90 -7.03 -22.76
C CYS A 483 28.18 -5.78 -23.30
N SER A 484 27.39 -5.98 -24.36
CA SER A 484 26.42 -5.06 -24.94
C SER A 484 24.99 -5.59 -24.79
N HIS A 485 23.96 -4.76 -25.06
CA HIS A 485 22.56 -5.22 -25.03
C HIS A 485 22.18 -6.24 -26.12
N ALA A 486 23.11 -6.66 -27.00
CA ALA A 486 22.91 -7.84 -27.84
C ALA A 486 23.01 -9.14 -27.02
N GLU A 487 23.87 -9.13 -25.99
CA GLU A 487 24.19 -10.23 -25.07
C GLU A 487 23.28 -10.21 -23.83
N ASP A 488 22.09 -9.59 -23.92
CA ASP A 488 21.11 -9.58 -22.81
C ASP A 488 20.42 -10.95 -22.70
N LEU A 489 20.62 -11.62 -21.56
CA LEU A 489 20.08 -12.94 -21.25
C LEU A 489 18.55 -13.03 -21.36
N GLY A 490 18.06 -14.10 -21.99
CA GLY A 490 16.66 -14.52 -21.92
C GLY A 490 16.46 -15.91 -21.34
N VAL A 491 15.31 -16.13 -20.69
CA VAL A 491 14.91 -17.44 -20.14
C VAL A 491 13.46 -17.80 -20.47
N ARG A 492 13.15 -19.09 -20.36
CA ARG A 492 11.80 -19.67 -20.48
C ARG A 492 11.53 -20.58 -19.28
N CYS A 493 10.44 -20.29 -18.58
CA CYS A 493 9.97 -21.00 -17.41
C CYS A 493 8.71 -21.82 -17.74
N SER A 494 8.61 -23.03 -17.20
CA SER A 494 7.40 -23.86 -17.34
C SER A 494 6.49 -23.70 -16.10
N PRO A 495 5.20 -23.34 -16.25
CA PRO A 495 4.22 -23.59 -15.21
C PRO A 495 4.02 -25.11 -15.02
N GLU A 496 3.57 -25.48 -13.82
CA GLU A 496 3.62 -26.84 -13.29
C GLU A 496 3.02 -27.93 -14.20
N SER A 497 3.76 -29.02 -14.42
CA SER A 497 3.23 -30.19 -15.12
C SER A 497 2.27 -30.94 -14.20
N ASN A 498 1.00 -31.04 -14.60
CA ASN A 498 -0.04 -31.80 -13.88
C ASN A 498 0.30 -33.30 -13.73
N THR A 499 1.11 -33.65 -12.73
CA THR A 499 1.21 -34.99 -12.17
C THR A 499 0.62 -34.99 -10.77
N VAL A 500 -0.64 -35.39 -10.67
CA VAL A 500 -1.38 -35.52 -9.41
C VAL A 500 -0.62 -36.45 -8.46
N VAL A 501 -0.16 -35.92 -7.32
CA VAL A 501 0.29 -36.72 -6.17
C VAL A 501 -0.37 -36.19 -4.90
N ASP A 502 -1.43 -36.90 -4.53
CA ASP A 502 -1.82 -37.34 -3.18
C ASP A 502 -1.61 -36.43 -1.94
N GLY A 503 -2.61 -36.44 -1.04
CA GLY A 503 -2.84 -35.56 0.10
C GLY A 503 -1.74 -35.54 1.19
N SER A 504 -0.55 -35.07 0.83
CA SER A 504 0.68 -35.08 1.62
C SER A 504 1.23 -33.69 1.94
N LEU A 505 0.74 -32.66 1.24
CA LEU A 505 1.04 -31.25 1.48
C LEU A 505 0.04 -30.67 2.49
N GLY A 506 0.49 -30.49 3.73
CA GLY A 506 -0.26 -29.80 4.78
C GLY A 506 -0.52 -28.32 4.48
N PRO A 507 -1.21 -27.61 5.40
CA PRO A 507 -1.66 -26.24 5.15
C PRO A 507 -0.48 -25.29 4.90
N PRO A 508 -0.59 -24.30 4.00
CA PRO A 508 0.49 -23.35 3.74
C PRO A 508 0.91 -22.59 5.00
N VAL A 509 2.21 -22.35 5.14
CA VAL A 509 2.83 -21.67 6.28
C VAL A 509 3.64 -20.48 5.79
N ARG A 510 3.68 -19.39 6.56
CA ARG A 510 4.56 -18.25 6.33
C ARG A 510 5.19 -17.77 7.63
N LEU A 511 6.30 -17.04 7.51
CA LEU A 511 6.96 -16.35 8.62
C LEU A 511 6.77 -14.84 8.47
N VAL A 512 6.30 -14.18 9.52
CA VAL A 512 5.95 -12.74 9.52
C VAL A 512 6.72 -12.01 10.62
N ASP A 513 7.04 -10.73 10.40
CA ASP A 513 7.75 -9.85 11.34
C ASP A 513 9.16 -10.31 11.79
N GLY A 514 9.80 -11.21 11.03
CA GLY A 514 11.22 -11.57 11.21
C GLY A 514 12.19 -10.61 10.51
N GLU A 515 13.46 -10.61 10.92
CA GLU A 515 14.51 -9.78 10.27
C GLU A 515 15.07 -10.45 8.99
N SER A 516 14.59 -11.64 8.66
CA SER A 516 14.91 -12.40 7.45
C SER A 516 13.80 -13.38 7.07
N THR A 517 13.82 -13.88 5.84
CA THR A 517 12.95 -14.97 5.35
C THR A 517 13.11 -16.29 6.12
N LYS A 518 14.12 -16.41 6.99
CA LYS A 518 14.38 -17.60 7.81
C LYS A 518 13.83 -17.50 9.23
N GLU A 519 13.18 -16.40 9.62
CA GLU A 519 12.64 -16.25 10.97
C GLU A 519 11.34 -15.43 10.97
N GLY A 520 10.56 -15.53 12.04
CA GLY A 520 9.32 -14.78 12.20
C GLY A 520 8.30 -15.49 13.09
N ARG A 521 7.18 -14.80 13.35
CA ARG A 521 5.93 -15.39 13.85
C ARG A 521 5.43 -16.40 12.82
N VAL A 522 4.99 -17.57 13.29
CA VAL A 522 4.41 -18.60 12.42
C VAL A 522 2.94 -18.27 12.18
N GLU A 523 2.58 -18.14 10.91
CA GLU A 523 1.20 -18.04 10.48
C GLU A 523 0.88 -19.16 9.49
N VAL A 524 -0.33 -19.72 9.61
CA VAL A 524 -0.80 -20.86 8.82
C VAL A 524 -2.08 -20.45 8.08
N LEU A 525 -2.27 -20.94 6.85
CA LEU A 525 -3.46 -20.68 6.05
C LEU A 525 -4.47 -21.82 6.23
N LEU A 526 -5.53 -21.59 7.02
CA LEU A 526 -6.64 -22.53 7.21
C LEU A 526 -7.96 -21.89 6.78
N HIS A 527 -8.80 -22.66 6.08
CA HIS A 527 -10.12 -22.23 5.61
C HIS A 527 -10.13 -20.91 4.78
N GLY A 528 -9.01 -20.59 4.11
CA GLY A 528 -8.84 -19.36 3.33
C GLY A 528 -8.43 -18.13 4.15
N GLN A 529 -8.16 -18.27 5.46
CA GLN A 529 -7.71 -17.19 6.33
C GLN A 529 -6.34 -17.51 6.94
N TRP A 530 -5.45 -16.52 7.01
CA TRP A 530 -4.20 -16.61 7.77
C TRP A 530 -4.49 -16.41 9.27
N GLY A 531 -3.83 -17.19 10.11
CA GLY A 531 -3.91 -17.09 11.56
C GLY A 531 -2.62 -17.59 12.22
N SER A 532 -2.35 -17.13 13.43
CA SER A 532 -1.14 -17.47 14.18
C SER A 532 -1.23 -18.85 14.85
N VAL A 533 -0.12 -19.29 15.42
CA VAL A 533 -0.01 -20.52 16.21
C VAL A 533 0.29 -20.13 17.66
N CYS A 534 -0.35 -20.79 18.65
CA CYS A 534 -0.04 -20.56 20.07
C CYS A 534 1.30 -21.17 20.48
N ASP A 535 1.97 -20.55 21.46
CA ASP A 535 3.24 -21.00 22.02
C ASP A 535 3.12 -22.00 23.19
N ASP A 536 1.89 -22.32 23.61
CA ASP A 536 1.60 -23.40 24.55
C ASP A 536 2.15 -24.74 24.00
N ASP A 537 3.04 -25.36 24.79
CA ASP A 537 3.87 -26.52 24.46
C ASP A 537 4.73 -26.42 23.17
N TRP A 538 4.94 -25.22 22.60
CA TRP A 538 5.72 -25.01 21.37
C TRP A 538 7.23 -25.23 21.55
N THR A 539 7.79 -26.25 20.90
CA THR A 539 9.19 -26.69 21.05
C THR A 539 10.04 -26.55 19.78
N ASP A 540 11.36 -26.71 19.94
CA ASP A 540 12.29 -26.78 18.81
C ASP A 540 11.97 -27.92 17.80
N ARG A 541 11.16 -28.92 18.17
CA ARG A 541 10.69 -29.98 17.25
C ARG A 541 9.63 -29.47 16.29
N ASP A 542 8.69 -28.70 16.80
CA ASP A 542 7.59 -28.09 16.05
C ASP A 542 8.16 -27.03 15.10
N ALA A 543 9.11 -26.24 15.61
CA ALA A 543 9.92 -25.34 14.80
C ALA A 543 10.67 -26.07 13.68
N ALA A 544 11.20 -27.29 13.93
CA ALA A 544 11.91 -28.06 12.91
C ALA A 544 10.98 -28.57 11.79
N VAL A 545 9.70 -28.84 12.08
CA VAL A 545 8.69 -29.17 11.07
C VAL A 545 8.33 -27.94 10.24
N VAL A 546 8.11 -26.78 10.87
CA VAL A 546 7.86 -25.50 10.17
C VAL A 546 8.99 -25.16 9.22
N CYS A 547 10.24 -25.17 9.71
CA CYS A 547 11.40 -24.82 8.91
C CYS A 547 11.59 -25.79 7.74
N ARG A 548 11.34 -27.09 7.94
CA ARG A 548 11.38 -28.11 6.88
C ARG A 548 10.30 -27.92 5.83
N GLN A 549 9.08 -27.59 6.24
CA GLN A 549 7.98 -27.28 5.32
C GLN A 549 8.28 -26.06 4.45
N LEU A 550 9.03 -25.09 4.99
CA LEU A 550 9.51 -23.90 4.28
C LEU A 550 10.80 -24.13 3.46
N GLY A 551 11.30 -25.37 3.38
CA GLY A 551 12.50 -25.73 2.59
C GLY A 551 13.84 -25.54 3.28
N PHE A 552 13.87 -25.16 4.57
CA PHE A 552 15.11 -25.06 5.36
C PHE A 552 15.53 -26.42 5.94
N SER A 553 16.84 -26.62 6.15
CA SER A 553 17.41 -27.93 6.50
C SER A 553 18.40 -27.92 7.66
N GLY A 554 18.80 -26.74 8.14
CA GLY A 554 19.58 -26.57 9.36
C GLY A 554 18.74 -26.74 10.62
N THR A 555 19.34 -26.47 11.78
CA THR A 555 18.61 -26.59 13.06
C THR A 555 17.52 -25.51 13.16
N ALA A 556 16.44 -25.80 13.88
CA ALA A 556 15.37 -24.83 14.12
C ALA A 556 15.32 -24.44 15.60
N LYS A 557 14.90 -23.21 15.86
CA LYS A 557 14.73 -22.69 17.21
C LYS A 557 13.33 -22.13 17.42
N ALA A 558 12.59 -22.70 18.37
CA ALA A 558 11.31 -22.15 18.78
C ALA A 558 11.48 -20.82 19.51
N ARG A 559 10.55 -19.90 19.28
CA ARG A 559 10.41 -18.63 19.99
C ARG A 559 8.97 -18.49 20.48
N ALA A 560 8.86 -18.05 21.71
CA ALA A 560 7.63 -17.93 22.49
C ALA A 560 7.34 -16.45 22.80
N MET A 561 6.21 -16.16 23.43
CA MET A 561 5.76 -14.87 23.95
C MET A 561 5.76 -13.75 22.90
N ALA A 562 5.29 -14.06 21.69
CA ALA A 562 5.20 -13.11 20.58
C ALA A 562 6.55 -12.43 20.25
N TYR A 563 7.65 -13.21 20.27
CA TYR A 563 9.04 -12.73 20.13
C TYR A 563 9.26 -11.80 18.93
N PHE A 564 8.66 -12.13 17.78
CA PHE A 564 8.70 -11.32 16.56
C PHE A 564 7.63 -10.22 16.53
N GLY A 565 6.50 -10.48 17.18
CA GLY A 565 5.39 -9.56 17.36
C GLY A 565 4.08 -10.33 17.53
N GLU A 566 3.14 -9.69 18.20
CA GLU A 566 1.75 -10.15 18.28
C GLU A 566 1.14 -10.11 16.86
N GLY A 567 0.51 -11.20 16.45
CA GLY A 567 -0.24 -11.34 15.22
C GLY A 567 -1.62 -10.71 15.32
N HIS A 568 -2.39 -10.86 14.26
CA HIS A 568 -3.73 -10.29 14.13
C HIS A 568 -4.67 -11.30 13.47
N GLY A 569 -5.86 -11.48 14.05
CA GLY A 569 -6.88 -12.39 13.52
C GLY A 569 -7.05 -13.64 14.39
N PRO A 570 -7.41 -14.81 13.82
CA PRO A 570 -7.56 -16.03 14.58
C PRO A 570 -6.19 -16.62 14.97
N ILE A 571 -6.15 -17.28 16.13
CA ILE A 571 -5.12 -18.27 16.45
C ILE A 571 -5.66 -19.60 15.91
N HIS A 572 -4.98 -20.18 14.92
CA HIS A 572 -5.48 -21.32 14.14
C HIS A 572 -5.07 -22.67 14.69
N LEU A 573 -3.88 -22.73 15.30
CA LEU A 573 -3.33 -23.95 15.91
C LEU A 573 -2.94 -23.65 17.36
N ASP A 574 -3.19 -24.61 18.23
CA ASP A 574 -2.93 -24.56 19.67
C ASP A 574 -2.47 -25.95 20.12
N ASN A 575 -1.63 -26.02 21.17
CA ASN A 575 -1.03 -27.24 21.71
C ASN A 575 -0.47 -28.17 20.60
N VAL A 576 0.35 -27.60 19.69
CA VAL A 576 0.94 -28.35 18.57
C VAL A 576 2.03 -29.28 19.08
N GLU A 577 1.84 -30.59 18.94
CA GLU A 577 2.82 -31.60 19.34
C GLU A 577 3.32 -32.38 18.11
N CYS A 578 4.50 -31.99 17.59
CA CYS A 578 5.24 -32.68 16.56
C CYS A 578 6.29 -33.64 17.15
N SER A 579 6.48 -34.81 16.53
CA SER A 579 7.65 -35.67 16.83
C SER A 579 8.97 -35.05 16.36
N GLY A 580 8.90 -34.12 15.39
CA GLY A 580 10.03 -33.48 14.72
C GLY A 580 10.43 -34.19 13.42
N MET A 581 9.75 -35.27 13.04
CA MET A 581 10.01 -36.06 11.82
C MET A 581 8.98 -35.81 10.70
N GLU A 582 7.92 -35.07 10.99
CA GLU A 582 6.86 -34.68 10.06
C GLU A 582 7.37 -33.77 8.94
N HIS A 583 6.73 -33.81 7.78
CA HIS A 583 7.09 -32.95 6.64
C HIS A 583 6.31 -31.62 6.63
N THR A 584 5.13 -31.57 7.27
CA THR A 584 4.28 -30.38 7.34
C THR A 584 3.57 -30.28 8.68
N LEU A 585 3.21 -29.08 9.12
CA LEU A 585 2.48 -28.85 10.39
C LEU A 585 1.15 -29.62 10.46
N GLY A 586 0.49 -29.84 9.33
CA GLY A 586 -0.77 -30.60 9.25
C GLY A 586 -0.65 -32.09 9.57
N GLN A 587 0.57 -32.60 9.80
CA GLN A 587 0.83 -33.98 10.23
C GLN A 587 1.11 -34.10 11.74
N CYS A 588 1.29 -32.98 12.44
CA CYS A 588 1.52 -32.97 13.89
C CYS A 588 0.21 -33.18 14.65
N ALA A 589 0.29 -33.65 15.89
CA ALA A 589 -0.89 -33.80 16.72
C ALA A 589 -1.36 -32.43 17.20
N THR A 590 -2.64 -32.13 16.95
CA THR A 590 -3.34 -30.99 17.55
C THR A 590 -4.57 -31.52 18.28
N PRO A 591 -4.68 -31.35 19.61
CA PRO A 591 -5.89 -31.70 20.34
C PRO A 591 -7.08 -30.91 19.75
N ASP A 592 -8.15 -31.58 19.33
CA ASP A 592 -9.29 -30.94 18.65
C ASP A 592 -10.09 -30.05 19.61
N THR A 593 -9.61 -28.82 19.79
CA THR A 593 -10.18 -27.81 20.69
C THR A 593 -10.39 -26.51 19.95
N ARG A 594 -11.62 -26.30 19.46
CA ARG A 594 -12.13 -24.99 18.98
C ARG A 594 -12.32 -23.96 20.12
N ILE A 595 -11.56 -24.10 21.20
CA ILE A 595 -11.57 -23.33 22.45
C ILE A 595 -10.13 -23.37 23.00
N HIS A 596 -9.27 -22.48 22.53
CA HIS A 596 -7.97 -22.20 23.14
C HIS A 596 -8.10 -21.06 24.16
N SER A 597 -7.20 -20.99 25.15
CA SER A 597 -7.11 -19.83 26.06
C SER A 597 -6.10 -18.77 25.62
N CYS A 598 -5.35 -19.04 24.56
CA CYS A 598 -4.26 -18.20 24.08
C CYS A 598 -4.70 -16.81 23.61
N TRP A 599 -3.83 -15.83 23.84
CA TRP A 599 -3.90 -14.46 23.32
C TRP A 599 -2.71 -14.23 22.38
N HIS A 600 -2.73 -13.20 21.51
CA HIS A 600 -1.57 -12.93 20.63
C HIS A 600 -0.26 -12.62 21.36
N THR A 601 -0.28 -12.35 22.68
CA THR A 601 0.92 -12.31 23.53
C THR A 601 1.67 -13.65 23.63
N GLU A 602 1.01 -14.73 23.24
CA GLU A 602 1.42 -16.14 23.25
C GLU A 602 1.59 -16.65 21.79
N ASP A 603 1.73 -15.76 20.80
CA ASP A 603 1.99 -16.19 19.43
C ASP A 603 3.40 -16.78 19.27
N ALA A 604 3.44 -17.97 18.67
CA ALA A 604 4.63 -18.74 18.38
C ALA A 604 5.43 -18.20 17.20
N GLY A 605 6.75 -18.36 17.28
CA GLY A 605 7.69 -18.01 16.22
C GLY A 605 8.79 -19.05 16.07
N VAL A 606 9.57 -18.92 15.00
CA VAL A 606 10.71 -19.79 14.70
C VAL A 606 11.91 -19.02 14.16
N ILE A 607 13.09 -19.61 14.31
CA ILE A 607 14.31 -19.27 13.55
C ILE A 607 14.79 -20.55 12.87
N CYS A 608 14.88 -20.52 11.54
CA CYS A 608 15.32 -21.60 10.67
C CYS A 608 16.78 -21.44 10.27
N ASP A 609 17.44 -22.55 9.94
CA ASP A 609 18.90 -22.64 9.80
C ASP A 609 19.64 -22.00 10.99
N TYR A 610 19.05 -22.12 12.18
CA TYR A 610 19.58 -21.58 13.42
C TYR A 610 20.98 -22.14 13.67
N VAL A 611 21.92 -21.23 13.95
CA VAL A 611 23.31 -21.57 14.29
C VAL A 611 23.55 -21.16 15.74
N GLU A 612 23.84 -22.15 16.60
CA GLU A 612 24.44 -21.86 17.90
C GLU A 612 25.86 -21.29 17.68
N GLU A 613 25.97 -19.96 17.56
CA GLU A 613 27.26 -19.28 17.63
C GLU A 613 27.90 -19.57 19.00
N LYS A 614 28.78 -20.58 19.04
CA LYS A 614 29.72 -20.76 20.14
C LYS A 614 30.45 -19.45 20.33
N VAL A 615 30.18 -18.77 21.43
CA VAL A 615 30.65 -17.42 21.73
C VAL A 615 32.15 -17.31 21.45
N GLN A 616 32.48 -16.74 20.28
CA GLN A 616 33.85 -16.44 19.92
C GLN A 616 34.23 -15.17 20.66
N ASP A 617 34.65 -15.34 21.92
CA ASP A 617 35.30 -14.29 22.70
C ASP A 617 36.37 -13.64 21.81
N ILE A 618 36.21 -12.35 21.52
CA ILE A 618 37.11 -11.60 20.63
C ILE A 618 38.50 -11.58 21.28
N ARG A 619 39.36 -12.52 20.87
CA ARG A 619 40.66 -12.77 21.50
C ARG A 619 41.55 -11.53 21.34
N ARG A 620 41.99 -10.99 22.49
CA ARG A 620 42.77 -9.75 22.58
C ARG A 620 44.07 -9.80 21.76
N THR A 621 44.10 -9.07 20.64
CA THR A 621 45.32 -8.69 19.91
C THR A 621 45.37 -7.18 19.64
N GLY A 622 45.09 -6.37 20.67
CA GLY A 622 45.23 -4.91 20.58
C GLY A 622 44.88 -4.16 21.88
N PRO A 623 45.29 -2.88 22.01
CA PRO A 623 44.95 -2.05 23.16
C PRO A 623 43.44 -1.73 23.19
N GLU A 624 42.86 -1.78 24.40
CA GLU A 624 41.40 -1.70 24.64
C GLU A 624 40.70 -0.43 24.12
N SER A 625 41.47 0.61 23.77
CA SER A 625 40.97 1.84 23.14
C SER A 625 40.36 1.64 21.75
N GLY A 626 40.59 0.49 21.09
CA GLY A 626 40.11 0.24 19.73
C GLY A 626 38.63 -0.15 19.60
N LEU A 627 38.02 -0.78 20.61
CA LEU A 627 36.79 -1.59 20.45
C LEU A 627 35.47 -0.86 20.78
N CYS A 628 35.49 0.41 21.18
CA CYS A 628 34.27 1.11 21.55
C CYS A 628 33.44 1.60 20.36
N GLY A 629 32.12 1.70 20.55
CA GLY A 629 31.19 2.37 19.63
C GLY A 629 30.99 1.66 18.29
N MET A 630 31.36 0.39 18.19
CA MET A 630 31.22 -0.42 16.98
C MET A 630 29.88 -1.18 17.04
N ARG A 631 29.10 -1.12 15.95
CA ARG A 631 27.87 -1.90 15.77
C ARG A 631 28.17 -2.96 14.71
N LEU A 632 28.59 -4.14 15.16
CA LEU A 632 29.04 -5.26 14.32
C LEU A 632 27.86 -6.05 13.75
N LEU A 633 26.90 -5.36 13.11
CA LEU A 633 25.80 -6.03 12.42
C LEU A 633 26.33 -6.81 11.20
N PRO A 634 25.76 -7.99 10.89
CA PRO A 634 25.77 -8.54 9.55
C PRO A 634 25.30 -7.48 8.54
N ARG A 635 25.90 -7.44 7.35
CA ARG A 635 25.58 -6.43 6.33
C ARG A 635 24.15 -6.61 5.79
N ARG A 636 23.19 -5.88 6.38
CA ARG A 636 21.89 -5.54 5.77
C ARG A 636 21.63 -4.04 5.88
N LYS A 637 21.09 -3.44 4.81
CA LYS A 637 20.91 -1.99 4.66
C LYS A 637 19.79 -1.49 5.58
N LYS A 638 19.99 -0.32 6.21
CA LYS A 638 19.01 0.35 7.08
C LYS A 638 18.29 1.45 6.32
N ARG A 639 16.96 1.52 6.40
CA ARG A 639 16.18 2.77 6.29
C ARG A 639 14.96 2.70 7.22
N ILE A 640 15.02 3.39 8.37
CA ILE A 640 13.89 3.60 9.31
C ILE A 640 14.01 5.00 9.90
N ILE A 641 12.91 5.75 9.94
CA ILE A 641 12.69 6.93 10.80
C ILE A 641 11.26 6.83 11.36
N GLY A 642 11.08 6.89 12.69
CA GLY A 642 9.74 6.87 13.30
C GLY A 642 9.64 6.30 14.71
N GLY A 643 10.55 5.41 15.10
CA GLY A 643 10.58 4.82 16.45
C GLY A 643 9.92 3.44 16.55
N ASN A 644 10.66 2.41 16.14
CA ASN A 644 10.18 1.01 16.06
C ASN A 644 11.00 0.10 17.01
N LYS A 645 10.64 -1.20 17.06
CA LYS A 645 11.47 -2.25 17.66
C LYS A 645 12.92 -2.12 17.15
N SER A 646 13.90 -2.28 18.04
CA SER A 646 15.30 -2.46 17.65
C SER A 646 15.45 -3.78 16.92
N LEU A 647 16.42 -3.91 16.00
CA LEU A 647 16.85 -5.24 15.56
C LEU A 647 17.65 -5.91 16.70
N ARG A 648 17.69 -7.25 16.75
CA ARG A 648 18.50 -8.04 17.67
C ARG A 648 19.98 -7.63 17.56
N GLY A 649 20.67 -7.53 18.70
CA GLY A 649 22.09 -7.14 18.77
C GLY A 649 22.44 -5.71 18.32
N SER A 650 21.48 -4.89 17.88
CA SER A 650 21.76 -3.58 17.27
C SER A 650 22.36 -2.53 18.20
N TRP A 651 22.16 -2.67 19.51
CA TRP A 651 22.66 -1.74 20.52
C TRP A 651 23.46 -2.51 21.56
N PRO A 652 24.67 -3.01 21.21
CA PRO A 652 25.39 -4.01 22.01
C PRO A 652 25.95 -3.45 23.34
N TRP A 653 25.84 -2.14 23.55
CA TRP A 653 26.13 -1.46 24.82
C TRP A 653 24.90 -1.26 25.72
N GLN A 654 23.69 -1.53 25.22
CA GLN A 654 22.48 -1.44 26.02
C GLN A 654 22.52 -2.50 27.14
N ALA A 655 22.21 -2.08 28.35
CA ALA A 655 22.10 -2.95 29.51
C ALA A 655 20.81 -2.62 30.28
N SER A 656 20.26 -3.60 31.00
CA SER A 656 19.20 -3.35 31.99
C SER A 656 19.75 -3.48 33.41
N LEU A 657 19.45 -2.48 34.24
CA LEU A 657 19.60 -2.55 35.68
C LEU A 657 18.32 -3.16 36.25
N ARG A 658 18.43 -4.33 36.86
CA ARG A 658 17.30 -5.11 37.38
C ARG A 658 17.35 -5.22 38.90
N LEU A 659 16.18 -5.21 39.53
CA LEU A 659 16.00 -5.51 40.96
C LEU A 659 15.70 -6.99 41.14
N LYS A 660 16.33 -7.62 42.14
CA LYS A 660 16.06 -9.00 42.54
C LYS A 660 14.84 -9.06 43.45
N GLY A 661 13.86 -9.89 43.08
CA GLY A 661 12.70 -10.23 43.89
C GLY A 661 12.98 -11.37 44.88
N PHE A 662 11.98 -11.71 45.68
CA PHE A 662 12.07 -12.74 46.71
C PHE A 662 12.05 -14.19 46.16
N ARG A 663 11.57 -14.41 44.93
CA ARG A 663 11.41 -15.74 44.29
C ARG A 663 12.30 -15.93 43.05
N ARG A 664 13.54 -15.42 43.07
CA ARG A 664 14.50 -15.38 41.93
C ARG A 664 14.09 -14.49 40.75
N ASP A 665 12.81 -14.13 40.59
CA ASP A 665 12.35 -13.16 39.58
C ASP A 665 13.16 -11.85 39.62
N THR A 666 13.52 -11.30 38.45
CA THR A 666 14.17 -9.99 38.35
C THR A 666 13.29 -9.02 37.57
N ARG A 667 13.10 -7.81 38.10
CA ARG A 667 12.29 -6.75 37.45
C ARG A 667 13.19 -5.65 36.91
N LEU A 668 12.90 -5.18 35.69
CA LEU A 668 13.52 -3.98 35.14
C LEU A 668 13.30 -2.79 36.08
N LEU A 669 14.35 -2.01 36.34
CA LEU A 669 14.29 -0.77 37.11
C LEU A 669 14.68 0.44 36.26
N CYS A 670 15.77 0.31 35.51
CA CYS A 670 16.38 1.37 34.70
C CYS A 670 17.16 0.76 33.54
N GLY A 671 17.37 1.55 32.48
CA GLY A 671 18.45 1.33 31.53
C GLY A 671 19.83 1.59 32.14
N ALA A 672 20.85 1.04 31.49
CA ALA A 672 22.26 1.33 31.73
C ALA A 672 23.02 1.19 30.41
N THR A 673 24.23 1.75 30.34
CA THR A 673 25.06 1.69 29.12
C THR A 673 26.47 1.19 29.44
N LEU A 674 26.91 0.15 28.73
CA LEU A 674 28.22 -0.45 28.85
C LEU A 674 29.31 0.49 28.30
N ILE A 675 30.29 0.85 29.14
CA ILE A 675 31.41 1.74 28.78
C ILE A 675 32.78 1.05 28.89
N SER A 676 32.86 -0.10 29.55
CA SER A 676 33.98 -1.03 29.49
C SER A 676 33.57 -2.42 29.99
N SER A 677 34.47 -3.40 29.91
CA SER A 677 34.25 -4.79 30.36
C SER A 677 33.85 -4.94 31.84
N CYS A 678 34.02 -3.90 32.66
CA CYS A 678 33.69 -3.92 34.09
C CYS A 678 32.79 -2.77 34.55
N TRP A 679 32.44 -1.82 33.67
CA TRP A 679 31.69 -0.63 34.06
C TRP A 679 30.53 -0.33 33.11
N VAL A 680 29.38 -0.07 33.70
CA VAL A 680 28.26 0.60 33.04
C VAL A 680 28.03 1.98 33.67
N VAL A 681 27.46 2.89 32.89
CA VAL A 681 26.96 4.19 33.34
C VAL A 681 25.43 4.17 33.32
N THR A 682 24.79 4.86 34.26
CA THR A 682 23.32 4.97 34.38
C THR A 682 22.97 6.24 35.17
N ALA A 683 21.69 6.50 35.43
CA ALA A 683 21.24 7.64 36.22
C ALA A 683 21.40 7.37 37.73
N ALA A 684 21.64 8.42 38.52
CA ALA A 684 21.74 8.31 39.98
C ALA A 684 20.36 8.16 40.64
N HIS A 685 19.30 8.72 40.04
CA HIS A 685 17.93 8.63 40.56
C HIS A 685 17.41 7.19 40.60
N CYS A 686 17.93 6.28 39.78
CA CYS A 686 17.64 4.83 39.84
C CYS A 686 17.90 4.23 41.23
N PHE A 687 18.85 4.79 42.00
CA PHE A 687 19.20 4.32 43.34
C PHE A 687 18.48 5.08 44.47
N LYS A 688 17.68 6.12 44.15
CA LYS A 688 16.98 6.96 45.13
C LYS A 688 16.05 6.17 46.05
N ARG A 689 15.30 5.20 45.50
CA ARG A 689 14.26 4.45 46.25
C ARG A 689 14.81 3.24 47.02
N PHE A 690 15.83 2.56 46.48
CA PHE A 690 16.29 1.26 46.99
C PHE A 690 17.72 1.27 47.56
N GLY A 691 18.41 2.41 47.49
CA GLY A 691 19.75 2.62 48.04
C GLY A 691 20.88 2.09 47.14
N VAL A 692 22.10 2.02 47.69
CA VAL A 692 23.30 1.52 46.97
C VAL A 692 23.73 0.11 47.42
N ASP A 693 22.81 -0.64 48.04
CA ASP A 693 23.05 -2.04 48.43
C ASP A 693 23.13 -2.95 47.20
N VAL A 694 24.36 -3.26 46.79
CA VAL A 694 24.68 -4.06 45.60
C VAL A 694 24.00 -5.43 45.57
N ARG A 695 23.58 -5.98 46.71
CA ARG A 695 22.92 -7.31 46.77
C ARG A 695 21.57 -7.31 46.06
N ARG A 696 20.87 -6.17 46.10
CA ARG A 696 19.52 -5.96 45.52
C ARG A 696 19.52 -5.89 43.99
N TYR A 697 20.69 -5.64 43.40
CA TYR A 697 20.82 -5.32 41.98
C TYR A 697 21.47 -6.45 41.19
N LEU A 698 21.11 -6.49 39.92
CA LEU A 698 21.74 -7.27 38.87
C LEU A 698 21.84 -6.39 37.61
N LEU A 699 22.89 -6.57 36.83
CA LEU A 699 22.97 -6.03 35.47
C LEU A 699 22.73 -7.17 34.49
N ARG A 700 22.04 -6.88 33.39
CA ARG A 700 21.87 -7.81 32.28
C ARG A 700 22.28 -7.12 30.98
N VAL A 701 23.09 -7.80 30.17
CA VAL A 701 23.64 -7.34 28.88
C VAL A 701 23.33 -8.37 27.80
N GLY A 702 23.29 -7.95 26.53
CA GLY A 702 22.92 -8.84 25.42
C GLY A 702 21.45 -9.29 25.44
N ASP A 703 20.61 -8.62 26.23
CA ASP A 703 19.15 -8.82 26.27
C ASP A 703 18.52 -8.10 25.07
N TYR A 704 17.49 -8.70 24.50
CA TYR A 704 16.66 -8.14 23.43
C TYR A 704 15.19 -8.22 23.83
N HIS A 705 14.72 -9.42 24.19
CA HIS A 705 13.37 -9.67 24.68
C HIS A 705 13.37 -10.07 26.16
N THR A 706 12.93 -9.18 27.03
CA THR A 706 13.10 -9.30 28.49
C THR A 706 12.45 -10.53 29.14
N GLY A 707 11.49 -11.18 28.46
CA GLY A 707 10.81 -12.41 28.87
C GLY A 707 11.31 -13.69 28.22
N VAL A 708 12.04 -13.62 27.10
CA VAL A 708 12.53 -14.79 26.35
C VAL A 708 14.04 -14.74 26.30
N LYS A 709 14.69 -15.67 26.99
CA LYS A 709 16.13 -15.67 27.19
C LYS A 709 16.88 -15.75 25.85
N ASP A 710 17.82 -14.82 25.65
CA ASP A 710 18.70 -14.79 24.49
C ASP A 710 19.99 -15.58 24.73
N GLU A 711 20.58 -16.20 23.70
CA GLU A 711 21.86 -16.92 23.82
C GLU A 711 23.02 -16.00 24.20
N PHE A 712 22.94 -14.72 23.82
CA PHE A 712 23.94 -13.70 24.13
C PHE A 712 23.66 -13.00 25.48
N GLU A 713 22.51 -13.26 26.11
CA GLU A 713 22.13 -12.66 27.39
C GLU A 713 23.10 -13.09 28.51
N ARG A 714 23.61 -12.13 29.28
CA ARG A 714 24.44 -12.41 30.46
C ARG A 714 23.96 -11.61 31.67
N GLU A 715 23.61 -12.34 32.73
CA GLU A 715 23.28 -11.79 34.04
C GLU A 715 24.54 -11.64 34.92
N LEU A 716 24.83 -10.41 35.35
CA LEU A 716 26.09 -10.00 35.97
C LEU A 716 25.85 -9.42 37.37
N PRO A 717 26.46 -9.97 38.44
CA PRO A 717 26.32 -9.44 39.78
C PRO A 717 27.10 -8.12 39.96
N VAL A 718 26.51 -7.19 40.69
CA VAL A 718 27.09 -5.88 40.98
C VAL A 718 28.14 -5.97 42.09
N GLU A 719 29.32 -5.39 41.87
CA GLU A 719 30.41 -5.26 42.86
C GLU A 719 30.31 -3.94 43.64
N ARG A 720 30.02 -2.84 42.93
CA ARG A 720 30.06 -1.48 43.50
C ARG A 720 29.15 -0.52 42.74
N ILE A 721 28.41 0.32 43.47
CA ILE A 721 27.65 1.45 42.91
C ILE A 721 28.33 2.74 43.38
N VAL A 722 28.53 3.70 42.47
CA VAL A 722 29.15 5.00 42.75
C VAL A 722 28.26 6.11 42.19
N LEU A 723 27.51 6.77 43.08
CA LEU A 723 26.75 7.97 42.76
C LEU A 723 27.69 9.18 42.65
N HIS A 724 27.34 10.17 41.81
CA HIS A 724 28.08 11.43 41.80
C HIS A 724 27.88 12.19 43.13
N ARG A 725 28.97 12.60 43.78
CA ARG A 725 28.98 13.24 45.12
C ARG A 725 28.12 14.51 45.28
N ASN A 726 27.76 15.17 44.18
CA ASN A 726 26.91 16.38 44.18
C ASN A 726 25.46 16.08 43.78
N TYR A 727 25.11 14.82 43.51
CA TYR A 727 23.73 14.41 43.28
C TYR A 727 22.96 14.40 44.60
N TRP A 728 21.72 14.89 44.60
CA TRP A 728 20.82 14.80 45.73
C TRP A 728 19.38 14.62 45.27
N ALA A 729 18.59 13.87 46.03
CA ALA A 729 17.35 13.24 45.56
C ALA A 729 16.19 14.16 45.15
N GLY A 730 16.29 15.48 45.39
CA GLY A 730 15.31 16.49 44.96
C GLY A 730 15.81 17.44 43.87
N SER A 731 17.00 17.19 43.32
CA SER A 731 17.48 17.82 42.09
C SER A 731 17.75 16.76 41.03
N ASN A 732 17.49 17.12 39.78
CA ASN A 732 17.84 16.31 38.63
C ASN A 732 19.27 16.62 38.14
N ASP A 733 20.00 17.51 38.82
CA ASP A 733 21.35 17.90 38.45
C ASP A 733 22.42 16.95 39.01
N ASN A 734 23.45 16.68 38.20
CA ASN A 734 24.45 15.64 38.46
C ASN A 734 23.88 14.22 38.55
N ASP A 735 22.76 13.96 37.87
CA ASP A 735 22.09 12.67 37.83
C ASP A 735 22.87 11.64 36.98
N ILE A 736 23.95 11.12 37.57
CA ILE A 736 24.83 10.12 36.98
C ILE A 736 25.41 9.18 38.05
N ALA A 737 25.40 7.89 37.75
CA ALA A 737 25.99 6.83 38.55
C ALA A 737 26.86 5.92 37.68
N LEU A 738 27.88 5.32 38.31
CA LEU A 738 28.70 4.27 37.72
C LEU A 738 28.48 2.98 38.51
N VAL A 739 28.22 1.90 37.80
CA VAL A 739 28.03 0.57 38.39
C VAL A 739 29.14 -0.35 37.89
N ARG A 740 29.88 -0.93 38.83
CA ARG A 740 30.94 -1.90 38.55
C ARG A 740 30.37 -3.30 38.65
N MET A 741 30.60 -4.09 37.61
CA MET A 741 30.27 -5.52 37.56
C MET A 741 31.36 -6.30 38.30
N ARG A 742 30.99 -7.41 38.96
CA ARG A 742 31.93 -8.27 39.66
C ARG A 742 32.62 -9.20 38.65
N GLY A 743 33.94 -9.14 38.59
CA GLY A 743 34.78 -9.98 37.73
C GLY A 743 35.92 -10.68 38.46
N ARG A 744 36.79 -11.34 37.70
CA ARG A 744 38.08 -11.88 38.16
C ARG A 744 39.20 -11.09 37.50
N GLU A 745 40.22 -10.70 38.26
CA GLU A 745 41.46 -10.06 37.76
C GLU A 745 41.31 -8.78 36.89
N GLY A 746 40.13 -8.14 36.92
CA GLY A 746 39.83 -6.97 36.10
C GLY A 746 39.07 -7.28 34.80
N HIS A 747 38.72 -8.54 34.58
CA HIS A 747 37.82 -9.01 33.53
C HIS A 747 36.47 -9.37 34.15
N CYS A 748 35.42 -8.60 33.85
CA CYS A 748 34.07 -8.84 34.36
C CYS A 748 33.10 -9.34 33.27
N LEU A 749 33.45 -9.16 32.00
CA LEU A 749 32.64 -9.48 30.83
C LEU A 749 33.55 -9.69 29.62
N SER A 750 33.33 -10.78 28.88
CA SER A 750 33.88 -10.96 27.52
C SER A 750 32.99 -10.24 26.51
N PHE A 751 33.60 -9.65 25.47
CA PHE A 751 32.88 -8.98 24.40
C PHE A 751 32.60 -9.93 23.23
N ASN A 752 31.43 -9.76 22.61
CA ASN A 752 30.96 -10.48 21.42
C ASN A 752 30.12 -9.52 20.55
N HIS A 753 29.57 -9.96 19.41
CA HIS A 753 28.82 -9.11 18.49
C HIS A 753 27.62 -8.37 19.13
N HIS A 754 26.99 -8.97 20.15
CA HIS A 754 25.83 -8.48 20.87
C HIS A 754 26.18 -7.74 22.18
N VAL A 755 27.45 -7.72 22.57
CA VAL A 755 27.93 -7.16 23.86
C VAL A 755 29.26 -6.42 23.66
N LEU A 756 29.18 -5.09 23.49
CA LEU A 756 30.30 -4.19 23.19
C LEU A 756 30.13 -2.85 23.93
N PRO A 757 31.22 -2.16 24.32
CA PRO A 757 31.11 -0.86 24.99
C PRO A 757 30.85 0.29 24.01
N ILE A 758 30.09 1.30 24.41
CA ILE A 758 29.97 2.56 23.65
C ILE A 758 31.20 3.46 23.89
N CYS A 759 31.55 4.32 22.92
CA CYS A 759 32.62 5.30 23.15
C CYS A 759 32.15 6.43 24.07
N LEU A 760 33.06 6.88 24.94
CA LEU A 760 32.90 8.12 25.70
C LEU A 760 33.31 9.34 24.85
N PRO A 761 32.59 10.47 24.92
CA PRO A 761 32.90 11.68 24.16
C PRO A 761 34.12 12.44 24.71
N ASP A 762 34.81 13.17 23.85
CA ASP A 762 35.94 14.00 24.25
C ASP A 762 35.53 15.35 24.85
N ARG A 763 36.36 15.89 25.78
CA ARG A 763 36.04 17.13 26.52
C ARG A 763 35.92 18.39 25.64
N ARG A 764 36.45 18.35 24.42
CA ARG A 764 36.45 19.45 23.43
C ARG A 764 36.14 18.92 22.02
N GLU A 765 35.30 17.89 21.92
CA GLU A 765 35.02 17.25 20.64
C GLU A 765 34.37 18.23 19.65
N ARG A 766 35.08 18.49 18.55
CA ARG A 766 34.64 19.33 17.41
C ARG A 766 34.21 18.50 16.20
N SER A 767 34.25 17.16 16.31
CA SER A 767 33.92 16.22 15.25
C SER A 767 32.53 16.47 14.65
N ASP A 768 32.38 16.19 13.36
CA ASP A 768 31.10 16.12 12.67
C ASP A 768 30.28 14.94 13.22
N ILE A 769 29.48 15.25 14.23
CA ILE A 769 28.50 14.34 14.84
C ILE A 769 27.15 14.73 14.25
N ASN A 770 26.41 13.77 13.71
CA ASN A 770 25.03 14.04 13.28
C ASN A 770 24.17 14.30 14.53
N ARG A 771 23.80 15.57 14.74
CA ARG A 771 22.99 16.02 15.88
C ARG A 771 21.49 16.02 15.61
N GLN A 772 21.08 15.89 14.35
CA GLN A 772 19.67 15.85 13.95
C GLN A 772 19.09 14.43 14.04
N ALA A 773 19.94 13.40 13.95
CA ALA A 773 19.54 11.99 14.07
C ALA A 773 20.35 11.24 15.15
N CYS A 774 20.22 11.68 16.40
CA CYS A 774 20.67 10.87 17.55
C CYS A 774 19.63 9.80 17.88
N ILE A 775 20.05 8.75 18.58
CA ILE A 775 19.21 7.61 18.94
C ILE A 775 19.10 7.49 20.47
N ILE A 776 17.89 7.19 20.94
CA ILE A 776 17.63 6.64 22.28
C ILE A 776 17.25 5.16 22.18
N SER A 777 17.57 4.37 23.20
CA SER A 777 17.18 2.96 23.27
C SER A 777 16.84 2.51 24.69
N GLY A 778 15.84 1.64 24.81
CA GLY A 778 15.40 1.10 26.10
C GLY A 778 14.14 0.26 26.03
N TRP A 779 13.68 -0.17 27.20
CA TRP A 779 12.49 -1.00 27.42
C TRP A 779 11.44 -0.24 28.23
N GLY A 780 11.38 1.08 28.06
CA GLY A 780 10.45 1.96 28.75
C GLY A 780 8.98 1.66 28.46
N ASP A 781 8.13 2.31 29.24
CA ASP A 781 6.69 2.30 29.07
C ASP A 781 6.29 2.99 27.76
N THR A 782 5.48 2.30 26.94
CA THR A 782 4.94 2.83 25.67
C THR A 782 3.58 3.54 25.84
N GLY A 783 3.10 3.69 27.08
CA GLY A 783 1.80 4.27 27.43
C GLY A 783 0.72 3.23 27.79
N LYS A 784 1.08 1.94 27.80
CA LYS A 784 0.23 0.82 28.26
C LYS A 784 0.97 -0.07 29.26
N SER A 785 2.22 -0.41 28.96
CA SER A 785 3.11 -1.23 29.78
C SER A 785 4.56 -1.08 29.31
N TYR A 786 5.52 -1.57 30.11
CA TYR A 786 6.92 -1.70 29.69
C TYR A 786 7.04 -2.60 28.46
N SER A 787 7.75 -2.15 27.44
CA SER A 787 8.00 -2.96 26.25
C SER A 787 8.80 -4.23 26.60
N ARG A 788 8.31 -5.40 26.17
CA ARG A 788 9.07 -6.66 26.33
C ARG A 788 10.32 -6.67 25.45
N THR A 789 10.23 -6.13 24.24
CA THR A 789 11.29 -6.00 23.23
C THR A 789 12.05 -4.67 23.37
N LEU A 790 13.35 -4.66 23.06
CA LEU A 790 14.15 -3.43 23.05
C LEU A 790 13.65 -2.47 21.96
N LEU A 791 13.36 -1.22 22.32
CA LEU A 791 12.94 -0.18 21.38
C LEU A 791 14.10 0.76 21.04
N GLN A 792 13.99 1.43 19.89
CA GLN A 792 14.87 2.51 19.48
C GLN A 792 14.07 3.71 18.95
N GLY A 793 14.54 4.92 19.22
CA GLY A 793 13.89 6.16 18.77
C GLY A 793 14.89 7.15 18.21
N VAL A 794 14.58 7.78 17.07
CA VAL A 794 15.37 8.89 16.50
C VAL A 794 14.92 10.20 17.15
N VAL A 795 15.86 10.96 17.72
CA VAL A 795 15.61 12.26 18.34
C VAL A 795 16.67 13.28 17.93
N PRO A 796 16.28 14.50 17.53
CA PRO A 796 17.24 15.60 17.32
C PRO A 796 17.69 16.15 18.68
N LEU A 797 18.96 16.55 18.75
CA LEU A 797 19.49 17.36 19.86
C LEU A 797 19.02 18.80 19.69
N LEU A 798 18.37 19.34 20.73
CA LEU A 798 17.88 20.71 20.68
C LEU A 798 18.96 21.72 21.13
N PRO A 799 18.91 22.96 20.61
CA PRO A 799 19.68 24.09 21.12
C PRO A 799 19.54 24.26 22.64
N ARG A 800 20.60 24.77 23.27
CA ARG A 800 20.59 25.03 24.72
C ARG A 800 19.52 26.06 25.09
N GLU A 801 19.39 27.10 24.28
CA GLU A 801 18.54 28.26 24.52
C GLU A 801 17.06 27.87 24.58
N ASP A 802 16.59 27.04 23.64
CA ASP A 802 15.22 26.50 23.63
C ASP A 802 14.87 25.74 24.91
N CYS A 803 15.82 24.96 25.44
CA CYS A 803 15.62 24.19 26.66
C CYS A 803 15.80 25.02 27.93
N GLU A 804 16.62 26.08 27.91
CA GLU A 804 16.63 27.09 28.98
C GLU A 804 15.33 27.88 29.00
N ALA A 805 14.72 28.19 27.85
CA ALA A 805 13.42 28.83 27.77
C ALA A 805 12.29 27.92 28.32
N ARG A 806 12.28 26.64 27.94
CA ARG A 806 11.26 25.65 28.38
C ARG A 806 11.37 25.24 29.84
N TYR A 807 12.58 25.09 30.38
CA TYR A 807 12.81 24.54 31.72
C TYR A 807 13.32 25.54 32.76
N GLY A 808 13.72 26.74 32.32
CA GLY A 808 14.24 27.80 33.17
C GLY A 808 15.41 27.33 34.05
N ARG A 809 15.40 27.77 35.32
CA ARG A 809 16.47 27.48 36.30
C ARG A 809 16.65 25.98 36.63
N LYS A 810 15.76 25.08 36.20
CA LYS A 810 15.93 23.63 36.39
C LYS A 810 16.94 23.02 35.40
N PHE A 811 17.17 23.64 34.24
CA PHE A 811 18.05 23.11 33.19
C PHE A 811 19.47 23.67 33.30
N THR A 812 20.41 22.84 33.76
CA THR A 812 21.76 23.29 34.11
C THR A 812 22.75 23.17 32.95
N THR A 813 23.97 23.70 33.11
CA THR A 813 25.07 23.52 32.15
C THR A 813 25.59 22.07 32.06
N ARG A 814 25.05 21.17 32.90
CA ARG A 814 25.35 19.73 32.96
C ARG A 814 24.27 18.87 32.31
N MET A 815 23.26 19.50 31.68
CA MET A 815 22.18 18.83 30.96
C MET A 815 22.27 19.11 29.45
N ILE A 816 21.66 18.21 28.67
CA ILE A 816 21.22 18.41 27.28
C ILE A 816 19.77 17.94 27.17
N CYS A 817 19.13 18.28 26.07
CA CYS A 817 17.76 17.89 25.76
C CYS A 817 17.72 17.35 24.32
N ALA A 818 16.84 16.40 24.09
CA ALA A 818 16.59 15.82 22.77
C ALA A 818 15.13 15.42 22.66
N GLY A 819 14.58 15.55 21.46
CA GLY A 819 13.17 15.29 21.18
C GLY A 819 12.69 16.16 20.03
N ASN A 820 11.70 15.67 19.29
CA ASN A 820 11.11 16.44 18.20
C ASN A 820 10.19 17.54 18.76
N LEU A 821 10.11 18.68 18.07
CA LEU A 821 9.24 19.82 18.42
C LEU A 821 8.07 20.02 17.43
N SER A 822 8.03 19.28 16.32
CA SER A 822 6.86 19.26 15.41
C SER A 822 5.74 18.35 15.95
N GLU A 823 4.51 18.53 15.45
CA GLU A 823 3.34 17.93 16.07
C GLU A 823 3.19 16.42 15.80
N ASP A 824 3.76 15.95 14.68
CA ASP A 824 3.28 14.76 13.95
C ASP A 824 4.14 13.50 14.17
N LYS A 825 5.37 13.63 14.68
CA LYS A 825 6.27 12.48 14.95
C LYS A 825 6.94 12.63 16.33
N ARG A 826 6.26 12.13 17.37
CA ARG A 826 6.67 12.28 18.79
C ARG A 826 7.43 11.06 19.29
N VAL A 827 8.75 11.16 19.29
CA VAL A 827 9.67 10.19 19.89
C VAL A 827 10.28 10.81 21.15
N ASP A 828 10.11 10.14 22.30
CA ASP A 828 10.61 10.58 23.61
C ASP A 828 10.92 9.36 24.50
N SER A 829 11.74 9.55 25.53
CA SER A 829 12.09 8.52 26.51
C SER A 829 11.11 8.52 27.69
N CYS A 830 10.70 7.34 28.17
CA CYS A 830 9.67 7.22 29.21
C CYS A 830 10.15 6.49 30.48
N GLN A 831 9.22 6.18 31.41
CA GLN A 831 9.57 5.44 32.63
C GLN A 831 10.17 4.07 32.26
N GLY A 832 11.31 3.71 32.84
CA GLY A 832 12.07 2.50 32.48
C GLY A 832 13.28 2.77 31.58
N ASP A 833 13.22 3.81 30.74
CA ASP A 833 14.38 4.25 29.92
C ASP A 833 15.40 5.06 30.74
N SER A 834 15.03 5.52 31.93
CA SER A 834 15.91 6.14 32.93
C SER A 834 17.26 5.45 33.01
N GLY A 835 18.36 6.19 32.85
CA GLY A 835 19.71 5.64 32.84
C GLY A 835 20.18 5.00 31.53
N GLY A 836 19.30 4.87 30.53
CA GLY A 836 19.64 4.46 29.16
C GLY A 836 20.42 5.53 28.38
N PRO A 837 20.97 5.17 27.21
CA PRO A 837 21.80 6.05 26.39
C PRO A 837 20.98 6.99 25.51
N LEU A 838 21.41 8.25 25.43
CA LEU A 838 21.25 9.10 24.25
C LEU A 838 22.59 9.11 23.50
N MET A 839 22.59 8.52 22.32
CA MET A 839 23.79 8.22 21.53
C MET A 839 23.71 8.79 20.13
N CYS A 840 24.84 9.21 19.58
CA CYS A 840 24.91 9.77 18.22
C CYS A 840 26.11 9.16 17.48
N GLN A 841 26.04 9.13 16.15
CA GLN A 841 27.11 8.60 15.31
C GLN A 841 28.09 9.71 14.92
N ARG A 842 29.39 9.43 15.03
CA ARG A 842 30.48 10.23 14.45
C ARG A 842 30.55 9.99 12.94
N SER A 843 31.08 10.93 12.18
CA SER A 843 31.37 10.77 10.74
C SER A 843 32.20 9.52 10.39
N ASN A 844 33.05 9.02 11.30
CA ASN A 844 33.80 7.77 11.13
C ASN A 844 33.00 6.49 11.49
N GLY A 845 31.67 6.58 11.59
CA GLY A 845 30.78 5.45 11.85
C GLY A 845 30.69 5.00 13.32
N ARG A 846 31.55 5.49 14.23
CA ARG A 846 31.53 5.09 15.65
C ARG A 846 30.45 5.81 16.45
N TRP A 847 29.82 5.08 17.36
CA TRP A 847 28.78 5.58 18.26
C TRP A 847 29.37 6.10 19.59
N ILE A 848 28.90 7.26 20.02
CA ILE A 848 29.25 7.90 21.30
C ILE A 848 28.02 8.15 22.15
N ILE A 849 28.14 8.00 23.47
CA ILE A 849 27.10 8.41 24.42
C ILE A 849 27.23 9.91 24.75
N LEU A 850 26.25 10.71 24.34
CA LEU A 850 26.21 12.15 24.64
C LEU A 850 25.37 12.47 25.88
N GLY A 851 24.29 11.72 26.08
CA GLY A 851 23.37 11.88 27.19
C GLY A 851 23.05 10.56 27.90
N ILE A 852 22.57 10.67 29.14
CA ILE A 852 21.98 9.58 29.92
C ILE A 852 20.56 10.02 30.28
N THR A 853 19.55 9.21 30.00
CA THR A 853 18.14 9.53 30.26
C THR A 853 17.93 9.86 31.74
N SER A 854 17.43 11.06 32.04
CA SER A 854 17.37 11.59 33.42
C SER A 854 15.95 11.99 33.83
N TRP A 855 15.30 12.91 33.11
CA TRP A 855 13.95 13.37 33.46
C TRP A 855 13.21 14.03 32.29
N GLY A 856 11.89 14.14 32.42
CA GLY A 856 10.98 14.87 31.52
C GLY A 856 9.70 15.26 32.27
N TYR A 857 8.81 16.02 31.64
CA TYR A 857 7.48 16.31 32.21
C TYR A 857 6.43 15.40 31.54
N GLY A 858 6.28 14.19 32.09
CA GLY A 858 5.58 13.11 31.38
C GLY A 858 6.44 12.51 30.27
N CYS A 859 5.82 11.77 29.37
CA CYS A 859 6.44 11.21 28.17
C CYS A 859 5.69 11.74 26.94
N GLY A 860 6.39 12.10 25.87
CA GLY A 860 5.80 12.46 24.58
C GLY A 860 4.95 13.73 24.58
N ARG A 861 5.14 14.65 25.54
CA ARG A 861 4.38 15.90 25.63
C ARG A 861 4.96 16.98 24.70
N LYS A 862 4.07 17.61 23.91
CA LYS A 862 4.34 18.64 22.88
C LYS A 862 5.45 19.64 23.22
N ASP A 863 5.49 20.15 24.45
CA ASP A 863 6.44 21.19 24.87
C ASP A 863 7.56 20.74 25.82
N SER A 864 7.72 19.43 26.05
CA SER A 864 8.62 18.88 27.09
C SER A 864 9.57 17.79 26.57
N PRO A 865 10.55 18.12 25.72
CA PRO A 865 11.54 17.18 25.20
C PRO A 865 12.40 16.56 26.30
N GLY A 866 12.67 15.25 26.24
CA GLY A 866 13.47 14.54 27.24
C GLY A 866 14.78 15.26 27.62
N VAL A 867 15.09 15.26 28.93
CA VAL A 867 16.30 15.87 29.49
C VAL A 867 17.28 14.79 29.94
N TYR A 868 18.52 14.94 29.48
CA TYR A 868 19.58 13.96 29.62
C TYR A 868 20.81 14.56 30.32
N THR A 869 21.48 13.77 31.16
CA THR A 869 22.74 14.18 31.80
C THR A 869 23.87 14.24 30.77
N LYS A 870 24.49 15.41 30.59
CA LYS A 870 25.51 15.68 29.56
C LYS A 870 26.84 14.99 29.87
N VAL A 871 27.08 13.82 29.28
CA VAL A 871 28.24 12.95 29.63
C VAL A 871 29.58 13.67 29.50
N SER A 872 29.77 14.53 28.50
CA SER A 872 31.01 15.29 28.28
C SER A 872 31.43 16.19 29.46
N LYS A 873 30.49 16.59 30.33
CA LYS A 873 30.79 17.33 31.57
C LYS A 873 31.33 16.43 32.70
N PHE A 874 31.03 15.13 32.66
CA PHE A 874 31.38 14.16 33.70
C PHE A 874 32.59 13.28 33.35
N ILE A 875 33.13 13.34 32.12
CA ILE A 875 34.34 12.59 31.69
C ILE A 875 35.49 12.59 32.71
N PRO A 876 35.89 13.71 33.35
CA PRO A 876 36.96 13.68 34.36
C PRO A 876 36.61 12.87 35.60
N TRP A 877 35.34 12.88 36.01
CA TRP A 877 34.85 12.07 37.12
C TRP A 877 34.76 10.60 36.73
N ILE A 878 34.27 10.30 35.52
CA ILE A 878 34.24 8.94 34.96
C ILE A 878 35.64 8.35 34.94
N LYS A 879 36.60 8.98 34.24
CA LYS A 879 38.00 8.48 34.18
C LYS A 879 38.64 8.36 35.57
N LYS A 880 38.36 9.28 36.51
CA LYS A 880 38.86 9.19 37.90
C LYS A 880 38.30 7.99 38.66
N VAL A 881 37.03 7.64 38.49
CA VAL A 881 36.38 6.53 39.20
C VAL A 881 36.69 5.18 38.55
N THR A 882 36.63 5.10 37.22
CA THR A 882 36.79 3.84 36.47
C THR A 882 38.26 3.48 36.19
N LYS A 883 39.17 4.47 36.23
CA LYS A 883 40.57 4.40 35.78
C LYS A 883 40.73 4.10 34.27
N LEU A 884 39.68 4.31 33.47
CA LEU A 884 39.76 4.24 32.01
C LEU A 884 40.65 5.39 31.48
N LYS A 885 41.50 5.08 30.48
CA LYS A 885 42.45 6.02 29.89
C LYS A 885 41.78 7.03 28.97
#